data_AF-A0A158Q7G2-F1
#
_entry.id   AF-A0A158Q7G2-F1
#
_cell.length_a   1.000
_cell.length_b   1.000
_cell.length_c   1.000
_cell.angle_alpha   90.00
_cell.angle_beta   90.00
_cell.angle_gamma   90.00
#
_symmetry.space_group_name_H-M   'P 1'
#
loop_
_entity.id
_entity.type
_entity.pdbx_description
1 polymer ?
#
loop_
_entity_poly.entity_id
_entity_poly.type
_entity_poly.pdbx_seq_one_letter_code
_entity_poly.pdbx_strand_id
1 'polypeptide(L)'
;MIVKERKASDKRVLEDIEGPGIWKRKQILLLSFLCRVILVYYGRIHDYLFEVQFTDIDYKVYSDAAKYIYHGQSPYEKATYRYTPLLAWLLMPVVKWPEFGKILFCAVDVAVGFLYFELSACSWAVCKDEDESRMKKSVVIFWLANPFTAIISSRGNADVLVCAVVIWTLYLLMRDQWCLAALVYGLLPVHLKLYPVIYLPSIFLSLSSVSLSSGWIDYGKRLISNVKGFIFLLIFSSSLLALMVIYYVFYGMPYVNEALLYHLHRTDTRHNFSPYFYLLYLAVSNTQLSRVISFCAFLPQAALIILFAFRFYDDLPFCWLITTAVFVSFNKVCTSQYFIWYICLLPIAQRSIEIPAMRAVYLIILWFMGQVFWLFSAYLFEFQGLNTFCLIWLSSLFFLIVNTGIIAQLIRRHDSKRSNLLRHIKIYLIEMLYLVGLGLGNLEDITIKGMAIVQKCSHVYLECYTSIMSFGMDKEKLEDFFDKEILEADRAMIELNCDDLIDKATNEDVCLLVVGDPFGATTHTSLVLSARRAGVDVEIVHNASIINAVGCCGLQLYRFGEIISIPFWETNWRPDSYYFKIVENRKRGLHTLCLLDIKVKEQTVDDMMRGLNRFLPPKYMTCSEAAKQLLEIADSMTKVNVLPAYLSNTQCVALARIGWPDQKIVFCSLEALCNVDMGPPLHSLIIPGDLHDLELDFLKSFPEL
;
A
#
# COMPACT_ATOMS: atom_id res chain seq x y z
N MET A 1 13.48 -11.33 24.10
CA MET A 1 12.94 -10.61 25.28
C MET A 1 12.07 -9.41 24.91
N ILE A 2 12.43 -8.65 23.87
CA ILE A 2 11.72 -7.45 23.37
C ILE A 2 10.25 -7.69 22.91
N VAL A 3 9.88 -8.93 22.55
CA VAL A 3 8.50 -9.31 22.16
C VAL A 3 7.56 -9.53 23.37
N LYS A 4 8.12 -9.80 24.57
CA LYS A 4 7.31 -10.00 25.79
C LYS A 4 6.97 -8.67 26.48
N GLU A 5 7.86 -7.68 26.40
CA GLU A 5 7.61 -6.34 26.97
C GLU A 5 6.61 -5.52 26.15
N ARG A 6 6.55 -5.70 24.81
CA ARG A 6 5.51 -5.09 23.97
C ARG A 6 4.09 -5.54 24.34
N LYS A 7 3.89 -6.82 24.68
CA LYS A 7 2.58 -7.35 25.11
C LYS A 7 2.10 -6.83 26.49
N ALA A 8 3.04 -6.43 27.37
CA ALA A 8 2.71 -5.85 28.66
C ALA A 8 2.43 -4.34 28.55
N SER A 9 3.15 -3.65 27.66
CA SER A 9 2.93 -2.26 27.28
C SER A 9 1.57 -2.04 26.60
N ASP A 10 1.22 -2.85 25.60
CA ASP A 10 -0.07 -2.74 24.91
C ASP A 10 -1.28 -3.02 25.82
N LYS A 11 -1.10 -3.87 26.84
CA LYS A 11 -2.14 -4.14 27.84
C LYS A 11 -2.38 -2.97 28.79
N ARG A 12 -1.35 -2.18 29.12
CA ARG A 12 -1.48 -0.99 29.98
C ARG A 12 -1.96 0.23 29.21
N VAL A 13 -1.61 0.37 27.93
CA VAL A 13 -2.05 1.51 27.10
C VAL A 13 -3.53 1.41 26.68
N LEU A 14 -4.10 0.20 26.69
CA LEU A 14 -5.53 -0.01 26.39
C LEU A 14 -6.48 0.32 27.55
N GLU A 15 -6.00 0.53 28.78
CA GLU A 15 -6.82 0.86 29.94
C GLU A 15 -6.95 2.38 30.22
N ASP A 16 -6.08 3.23 29.66
CA ASP A 16 -5.94 4.64 30.09
C ASP A 16 -6.41 5.72 29.09
N ILE A 17 -7.25 5.40 28.09
CA ILE A 17 -7.91 6.42 27.25
C ILE A 17 -9.40 6.49 27.61
N GLU A 18 -9.71 6.91 28.84
CA GLU A 18 -11.09 7.03 29.33
C GLU A 18 -11.44 8.49 29.69
N GLY A 19 -12.04 9.22 28.73
CA GLY A 19 -12.63 10.55 28.96
C GLY A 19 -13.97 10.50 29.74
N PRO A 20 -14.38 11.59 30.41
CA PRO A 20 -15.30 11.56 31.56
C PRO A 20 -16.82 11.56 31.22
N GLY A 21 -17.24 10.98 30.09
CA GLY A 21 -18.67 10.98 29.70
C GLY A 21 -19.15 9.79 28.88
N ILE A 22 -18.37 8.71 28.78
CA ILE A 22 -18.60 7.66 27.79
C ILE A 22 -18.95 6.33 28.47
N TRP A 23 -20.06 5.71 28.05
CA TRP A 23 -20.49 4.39 28.54
C TRP A 23 -19.39 3.35 28.29
N LYS A 24 -19.05 2.56 29.32
CA LYS A 24 -18.00 1.54 29.26
C LYS A 24 -18.42 0.39 28.34
N ARG A 25 -17.46 -0.27 27.65
CA ARG A 25 -17.71 -1.45 26.76
C ARG A 25 -18.63 -2.49 27.42
N LYS A 26 -18.34 -2.81 28.69
CA LYS A 26 -19.13 -3.77 29.48
C LYS A 26 -20.57 -3.29 29.70
N GLN A 27 -20.80 -1.99 29.91
CA GLN A 27 -22.13 -1.42 30.10
C GLN A 27 -22.96 -1.48 28.82
N ILE A 28 -22.36 -1.19 27.65
CA ILE A 28 -23.05 -1.25 26.36
C ILE A 28 -23.50 -2.69 26.05
N LEU A 29 -22.59 -3.66 26.21
CA LEU A 29 -22.91 -5.08 25.98
C LEU A 29 -23.96 -5.59 26.97
N LEU A 30 -23.85 -5.24 28.25
CA LEU A 30 -24.81 -5.64 29.28
C LEU A 30 -26.20 -5.03 29.02
N LEU A 31 -26.27 -3.73 28.74
CA LEU A 31 -27.53 -3.07 28.41
C LEU A 31 -28.19 -3.71 27.18
N SER A 32 -27.41 -3.95 26.13
CA SER A 32 -27.87 -4.57 24.90
C SER A 32 -28.41 -5.99 25.11
N PHE A 33 -27.76 -6.77 25.99
CA PHE A 33 -28.24 -8.09 26.41
C PHE A 33 -29.53 -8.00 27.21
N LEU A 34 -29.61 -7.10 28.20
CA LEU A 34 -30.81 -6.89 29.02
C LEU A 34 -32.02 -6.50 28.16
N CYS A 35 -31.85 -5.58 27.20
CA CYS A 35 -32.91 -5.19 26.26
C CYS A 35 -33.43 -6.40 25.47
N ARG A 36 -32.55 -7.28 25.00
CA ARG A 36 -32.94 -8.50 24.27
C ARG A 36 -33.65 -9.51 25.17
N VAL A 37 -33.20 -9.67 26.41
CA VAL A 37 -33.88 -10.53 27.40
C VAL A 37 -35.30 -10.02 27.66
N ILE A 38 -35.49 -8.70 27.79
CA ILE A 38 -36.82 -8.09 27.91
C ILE A 38 -37.69 -8.44 26.68
N LEU A 39 -37.15 -8.37 25.46
CA LEU A 39 -37.86 -8.77 24.25
C LEU A 39 -38.24 -10.26 24.22
N VAL A 40 -37.39 -11.15 24.74
CA VAL A 40 -37.69 -12.59 24.84
C VAL A 40 -38.93 -12.82 25.72
N TYR A 41 -39.00 -12.16 26.88
CA TYR A 41 -40.17 -12.28 27.76
C TYR A 41 -41.40 -11.54 27.21
N TYR A 42 -41.21 -10.39 26.56
CA TYR A 42 -42.28 -9.71 25.82
C TYR A 42 -42.87 -10.63 24.74
N GLY A 43 -42.04 -11.41 24.04
CA GLY A 43 -42.49 -12.36 23.03
C GLY A 43 -43.54 -13.34 23.55
N ARG A 44 -43.44 -13.78 24.81
CA ARG A 44 -44.48 -14.64 25.43
C ARG A 44 -45.81 -13.93 25.61
N ILE A 45 -45.77 -12.67 26.02
CA ILE A 45 -46.96 -11.84 26.20
C ILE A 45 -47.59 -11.56 24.82
N HIS A 46 -46.76 -11.24 23.82
CA HIS A 46 -47.21 -10.99 22.45
C HIS A 46 -47.89 -12.23 21.84
N ASP A 47 -47.27 -13.40 21.96
CA ASP A 47 -47.80 -14.68 21.45
C ASP A 47 -49.14 -15.06 22.09
N TYR A 48 -49.44 -14.54 23.28
CA TYR A 48 -50.72 -14.75 23.96
C TYR A 48 -51.80 -13.74 23.51
N LEU A 49 -51.41 -12.50 23.19
CA LEU A 49 -52.34 -11.40 22.90
C LEU A 49 -52.70 -11.26 21.41
N PHE A 50 -51.79 -11.62 20.50
CA PHE A 50 -51.94 -11.35 19.06
C PHE A 50 -52.00 -12.64 18.23
N GLU A 51 -52.74 -12.61 17.13
CA GLU A 51 -52.84 -13.74 16.19
C GLU A 51 -51.51 -14.00 15.47
N VAL A 52 -50.78 -12.94 15.10
CA VAL A 52 -49.46 -13.05 14.49
C VAL A 52 -48.42 -13.26 15.57
N GLN A 53 -47.84 -14.46 15.60
CA GLN A 53 -46.87 -14.83 16.63
C GLN A 53 -45.55 -14.06 16.48
N PHE A 54 -45.02 -13.61 17.62
CA PHE A 54 -43.67 -13.11 17.78
C PHE A 54 -42.65 -14.25 17.74
N THR A 55 -42.88 -15.38 18.40
CA THR A 55 -41.92 -16.50 18.33
C THR A 55 -41.81 -17.04 16.90
N ASP A 56 -40.57 -17.22 16.42
CA ASP A 56 -40.32 -17.80 15.10
C ASP A 56 -40.82 -19.25 15.04
N ILE A 57 -41.44 -19.63 13.92
CA ILE A 57 -41.95 -20.99 13.71
C ILE A 57 -40.81 -22.01 13.70
N ASP A 58 -39.64 -21.61 13.18
CA ASP A 58 -38.44 -22.43 13.16
C ASP A 58 -37.95 -22.76 14.58
N TYR A 59 -38.14 -21.85 15.54
CA TYR A 59 -37.78 -22.10 16.95
C TYR A 59 -38.52 -23.31 17.52
N LYS A 60 -39.80 -23.49 17.16
CA LYS A 60 -40.59 -24.65 17.57
C LYS A 60 -40.08 -25.93 16.91
N VAL A 61 -39.69 -25.87 15.64
CA VAL A 61 -39.07 -27.01 14.92
C VAL A 61 -37.77 -27.43 15.60
N TYR A 62 -36.91 -26.49 15.97
CA TYR A 62 -35.66 -26.78 16.70
C TYR A 62 -35.92 -27.38 18.08
N SER A 63 -36.87 -26.79 18.81
CA SER A 63 -37.24 -27.22 20.16
C SER A 63 -37.78 -28.64 20.17
N ASP A 64 -38.62 -29.00 19.18
CA ASP A 64 -39.13 -30.36 19.05
C ASP A 64 -38.04 -31.35 18.66
N ALA A 65 -37.16 -30.99 17.71
CA ALA A 65 -36.00 -31.83 17.37
C ALA A 65 -35.07 -32.06 18.56
N ALA A 66 -34.86 -31.04 19.40
CA ALA A 66 -34.09 -31.15 20.65
C ALA A 66 -34.76 -32.07 21.68
N LYS A 67 -36.11 -32.09 21.76
CA LYS A 67 -36.86 -33.05 22.59
C LYS A 67 -36.65 -34.49 22.12
N TYR A 68 -36.71 -34.74 20.81
CA TYR A 68 -36.45 -36.08 20.27
C TYR A 68 -35.06 -36.59 20.70
N ILE A 69 -34.01 -35.77 20.53
CA ILE A 69 -32.65 -36.14 20.98
C ILE A 69 -32.59 -36.38 22.49
N TYR A 70 -33.25 -35.54 23.30
CA TYR A 70 -33.29 -35.71 24.76
C TYR A 70 -33.90 -37.06 25.17
N HIS A 71 -34.84 -37.60 24.38
CA HIS A 71 -35.44 -38.92 24.58
C HIS A 71 -34.67 -40.07 23.89
N GLY A 72 -33.48 -39.80 23.33
CA GLY A 72 -32.67 -40.81 22.62
C GLY A 72 -33.16 -41.13 21.21
N GLN A 73 -34.07 -40.32 20.66
CA GLN A 73 -34.66 -40.47 19.33
C GLN A 73 -33.94 -39.59 18.29
N SER A 74 -34.22 -39.84 17.02
CA SER A 74 -33.63 -39.07 15.92
C SER A 74 -34.29 -37.68 15.81
N PRO A 75 -33.53 -36.58 15.65
CA PRO A 75 -34.12 -35.26 15.41
C PRO A 75 -34.93 -35.20 14.10
N TYR A 76 -34.67 -36.13 13.18
CA TYR A 76 -35.37 -36.26 11.89
C TYR A 76 -36.74 -36.93 12.01
N GLU A 77 -37.14 -37.43 13.18
CA GLU A 77 -38.53 -37.83 13.44
C GLU A 77 -39.48 -36.63 13.38
N LYS A 78 -38.96 -35.42 13.64
CA LYS A 78 -39.67 -34.19 13.27
C LYS A 78 -39.63 -34.02 11.76
N ALA A 79 -40.75 -34.30 11.09
CA ALA A 79 -40.88 -34.27 9.64
C ALA A 79 -40.48 -32.94 8.95
N THR A 80 -40.44 -31.81 9.67
CA THR A 80 -40.04 -30.49 9.15
C THR A 80 -38.61 -30.08 9.51
N TYR A 81 -37.85 -30.94 10.21
CA TYR A 81 -36.48 -30.63 10.60
C TYR A 81 -35.53 -30.85 9.41
N ARG A 82 -34.87 -29.78 8.96
CA ARG A 82 -34.00 -29.73 7.78
C ARG A 82 -32.58 -29.23 8.10
N TYR A 83 -32.18 -29.33 9.36
CA TYR A 83 -30.92 -28.79 9.86
C TYR A 83 -29.98 -29.93 10.26
N THR A 84 -28.70 -29.62 10.43
CA THR A 84 -27.77 -30.63 10.97
C THR A 84 -28.04 -30.86 12.46
N PRO A 85 -27.72 -32.04 13.01
CA PRO A 85 -28.00 -32.37 14.40
C PRO A 85 -27.33 -31.43 15.41
N LEU A 86 -26.27 -30.72 14.99
CA LEU A 86 -25.53 -29.74 15.80
C LEU A 86 -26.47 -28.73 16.49
N LEU A 87 -27.43 -28.19 15.73
CA LEU A 87 -28.34 -27.18 16.26
C LEU A 87 -29.28 -27.76 17.32
N ALA A 88 -29.79 -28.97 17.11
CA ALA A 88 -30.67 -29.60 18.07
C ALA A 88 -29.92 -30.12 19.31
N TRP A 89 -28.67 -30.57 19.16
CA TRP A 89 -27.76 -30.88 20.28
C TRP A 89 -27.51 -29.66 21.16
N LEU A 90 -27.22 -28.50 20.55
CA LEU A 90 -27.03 -27.25 21.27
C LEU A 90 -28.27 -26.81 22.07
N LEU A 91 -29.46 -27.15 21.57
CA LEU A 91 -30.75 -26.74 22.13
C LEU A 91 -31.39 -27.78 23.07
N MET A 92 -30.72 -28.89 23.39
CA MET A 92 -31.26 -29.88 24.35
C MET A 92 -31.76 -29.28 25.68
N PRO A 93 -31.14 -28.23 26.27
CA PRO A 93 -31.66 -27.64 27.50
C PRO A 93 -33.06 -27.00 27.37
N VAL A 94 -33.55 -26.76 26.15
CA VAL A 94 -34.90 -26.23 25.88
C VAL A 94 -36.00 -27.11 26.48
N VAL A 95 -35.75 -28.41 26.63
CA VAL A 95 -36.71 -29.36 27.24
C VAL A 95 -37.03 -28.97 28.69
N LYS A 96 -36.04 -28.50 29.44
CA LYS A 96 -36.22 -28.05 30.84
C LYS A 96 -36.51 -26.56 30.93
N TRP A 97 -35.94 -25.76 30.03
CA TRP A 97 -36.10 -24.31 30.00
C TRP A 97 -36.49 -23.82 28.60
N PRO A 98 -37.79 -23.62 28.31
CA PRO A 98 -38.27 -23.32 26.96
C PRO A 98 -37.64 -22.09 26.29
N GLU A 99 -37.22 -21.08 27.06
CA GLU A 99 -36.60 -19.86 26.52
C GLU A 99 -35.07 -19.98 26.34
N PHE A 100 -34.46 -21.09 26.74
CA PHE A 100 -33.00 -21.27 26.70
C PHE A 100 -32.40 -20.92 25.34
N GLY A 101 -33.00 -21.43 24.25
CA GLY A 101 -32.48 -21.18 22.91
C GLY A 101 -32.55 -19.71 22.50
N LYS A 102 -33.63 -19.01 22.83
CA LYS A 102 -33.75 -17.56 22.57
C LYS A 102 -32.70 -16.77 23.36
N ILE A 103 -32.51 -17.09 24.64
CA ILE A 103 -31.48 -16.44 25.48
C ILE A 103 -30.08 -16.71 24.94
N LEU A 104 -29.81 -17.95 24.49
CA LEU A 104 -28.55 -18.31 23.84
C LEU A 104 -28.33 -17.49 22.56
N PHE A 105 -29.34 -17.36 21.70
CA PHE A 105 -29.22 -16.58 20.47
C PHE A 105 -29.01 -15.09 20.76
N CYS A 106 -29.68 -14.53 21.77
CA CYS A 106 -29.44 -13.16 22.23
C CYS A 106 -28.03 -12.98 22.80
N ALA A 107 -27.50 -13.95 23.54
CA ALA A 107 -26.13 -13.91 24.05
C ALA A 107 -25.11 -13.93 22.90
N VAL A 108 -25.35 -14.78 21.89
CA VAL A 108 -24.49 -14.86 20.69
C VAL A 108 -24.60 -13.60 19.84
N ASP A 109 -25.78 -12.98 19.73
CA ASP A 109 -25.96 -11.68 19.04
C ASP A 109 -25.12 -10.57 19.69
N VAL A 110 -25.08 -10.53 21.01
CA VAL A 110 -24.22 -9.58 21.76
C VAL A 110 -22.75 -9.96 21.61
N ALA A 111 -22.41 -11.24 21.49
CA ALA A 111 -21.05 -11.70 21.19
C ALA A 111 -20.58 -11.25 19.80
N VAL A 112 -21.47 -11.13 18.80
CA VAL A 112 -21.15 -10.49 17.50
C VAL A 112 -20.72 -9.03 17.72
N GLY A 113 -21.45 -8.29 18.56
CA GLY A 113 -21.06 -6.94 18.96
C GLY A 113 -19.69 -6.88 19.66
N PHE A 114 -19.39 -7.87 20.51
CA PHE A 114 -18.06 -8.03 21.11
C PHE A 114 -16.97 -8.27 20.06
N LEU A 115 -17.22 -9.11 19.04
CA LEU A 115 -16.27 -9.37 17.96
C LEU A 115 -16.00 -8.11 17.12
N TYR A 116 -16.99 -7.23 16.90
CA TYR A 116 -16.73 -5.95 16.24
C TYR A 116 -15.78 -5.05 17.04
N PHE A 117 -15.90 -5.02 18.38
CA PHE A 117 -14.92 -4.32 19.21
C PHE A 117 -13.50 -4.88 18.98
N GLU A 118 -13.32 -6.20 18.90
CA GLU A 118 -12.00 -6.81 18.68
C GLU A 118 -11.46 -6.59 17.25
N LEU A 119 -12.33 -6.68 16.24
CA LEU A 119 -11.98 -6.41 14.84
C LEU A 119 -11.54 -4.96 14.62
N SER A 120 -12.22 -4.02 15.27
CA SER A 120 -11.87 -2.60 15.22
C SER A 120 -10.54 -2.28 15.93
N ALA A 121 -10.12 -3.10 16.90
CA ALA A 121 -8.82 -2.98 17.56
C ALA A 121 -7.67 -3.57 16.71
N CYS A 122 -7.92 -4.66 15.96
CA CYS A 122 -6.87 -5.32 15.18
C CYS A 122 -6.39 -4.53 13.94
N SER A 123 -7.21 -3.62 13.41
CA SER A 123 -6.97 -3.01 12.09
C SER A 123 -6.22 -1.67 12.10
N TRP A 124 -5.82 -1.10 13.25
CA TRP A 124 -5.31 0.28 13.27
C TRP A 124 -4.19 0.53 14.30
N ALA A 125 -3.02 -0.07 14.05
CA ALA A 125 -1.79 0.17 14.82
C ALA A 125 -0.95 1.34 14.28
N VAL A 126 -1.49 2.21 13.39
CA VAL A 126 -0.66 3.21 12.66
C VAL A 126 -1.09 4.68 12.82
N CYS A 127 -2.32 5.05 13.20
CA CYS A 127 -2.65 6.48 13.41
C CYS A 127 -3.31 6.74 14.77
N LYS A 128 -2.79 7.73 15.49
CA LYS A 128 -3.35 8.27 16.74
C LYS A 128 -4.18 9.50 16.36
N ASP A 129 -5.51 9.36 16.29
CA ASP A 129 -6.42 10.51 16.26
C ASP A 129 -7.70 10.24 17.07
N GLU A 130 -8.21 11.26 17.76
CA GLU A 130 -9.36 11.16 18.68
C GLU A 130 -10.70 10.90 17.97
N ASP A 131 -10.87 11.38 16.73
CA ASP A 131 -12.08 11.19 15.93
C ASP A 131 -12.31 9.70 15.54
N GLU A 132 -11.25 8.90 15.50
CA GLU A 132 -11.34 7.47 15.18
C GLU A 132 -11.98 6.64 16.32
N SER A 133 -11.88 7.09 17.57
CA SER A 133 -12.51 6.43 18.73
C SER A 133 -14.04 6.53 18.68
N ARG A 134 -14.58 7.64 18.16
CA ARG A 134 -16.02 7.81 17.93
C ARG A 134 -16.51 6.87 16.83
N MET A 135 -15.76 6.74 15.73
CA MET A 135 -16.12 5.87 14.62
C MET A 135 -16.17 4.39 15.04
N LYS A 136 -15.22 3.94 15.88
CA LYS A 136 -15.21 2.58 16.50
C LYS A 136 -16.49 2.28 17.28
N LYS A 137 -17.01 3.25 18.03
CA LYS A 137 -18.25 3.09 18.82
C LYS A 137 -19.50 3.12 17.95
N SER A 138 -19.55 3.97 16.93
CA SER A 138 -20.69 4.06 16.00
C SER A 138 -20.97 2.76 15.24
N VAL A 139 -19.91 2.06 14.82
CA VAL A 139 -20.01 0.76 14.11
C VAL A 139 -20.62 -0.33 15.02
N VAL A 140 -20.21 -0.37 16.30
CA VAL A 140 -20.74 -1.36 17.24
C VAL A 140 -22.16 -1.03 17.69
N ILE A 141 -22.45 0.27 17.91
CA ILE A 141 -23.80 0.76 18.21
C ILE A 141 -24.73 0.43 17.05
N PHE A 142 -24.28 0.54 15.80
CA PHE A 142 -25.09 0.17 14.64
C PHE A 142 -25.60 -1.27 14.72
N TRP A 143 -24.82 -2.25 15.19
CA TRP A 143 -25.32 -3.62 15.34
C TRP A 143 -26.15 -3.83 16.62
N LEU A 144 -25.63 -3.38 17.77
CA LEU A 144 -26.23 -3.65 19.07
C LEU A 144 -27.55 -2.91 19.30
N ALA A 145 -27.70 -1.72 18.69
CA ALA A 145 -28.92 -0.91 18.74
C ALA A 145 -29.85 -1.14 17.54
N ASN A 146 -29.51 -2.02 16.60
CA ASN A 146 -30.39 -2.32 15.48
C ASN A 146 -31.63 -3.11 15.96
N PRO A 147 -32.85 -2.58 15.80
CA PRO A 147 -34.05 -3.29 16.22
C PRO A 147 -34.27 -4.58 15.43
N PHE A 148 -33.81 -4.65 14.17
CA PHE A 148 -33.97 -5.84 13.33
C PHE A 148 -33.19 -7.05 13.88
N THR A 149 -31.93 -6.86 14.30
CA THR A 149 -31.10 -7.94 14.86
C THR A 149 -31.57 -8.36 16.26
N ALA A 150 -31.96 -7.37 17.08
CA ALA A 150 -32.53 -7.61 18.40
C ALA A 150 -33.84 -8.41 18.33
N ILE A 151 -34.71 -8.10 17.37
CA ILE A 151 -35.96 -8.85 17.14
C ILE A 151 -35.65 -10.26 16.63
N ILE A 152 -34.82 -10.44 15.61
CA ILE A 152 -34.52 -11.78 15.05
C ILE A 152 -33.95 -12.73 16.12
N SER A 153 -32.99 -12.27 16.93
CA SER A 153 -32.43 -13.08 18.02
C SER A 153 -33.46 -13.42 19.09
N SER A 154 -34.25 -12.42 19.55
CA SER A 154 -35.27 -12.63 20.59
C SER A 154 -36.49 -13.43 20.13
N ARG A 155 -36.80 -13.45 18.83
CA ARG A 155 -37.84 -14.32 18.23
C ARG A 155 -37.43 -15.80 18.23
N GLY A 156 -36.14 -16.12 18.38
CA GLY A 156 -35.65 -17.49 18.40
C GLY A 156 -35.10 -18.00 17.07
N ASN A 157 -34.62 -17.12 16.20
CA ASN A 157 -33.98 -17.55 14.95
C ASN A 157 -32.48 -17.85 15.17
N ALA A 158 -32.04 -19.02 14.70
CA ALA A 158 -30.66 -19.50 14.80
C ALA A 158 -29.67 -18.88 13.78
N ASP A 159 -30.12 -18.10 12.80
CA ASP A 159 -29.27 -17.43 11.79
C ASP A 159 -28.21 -16.52 12.43
N VAL A 160 -28.49 -16.00 13.64
CA VAL A 160 -27.53 -15.22 14.44
C VAL A 160 -26.29 -16.05 14.81
N LEU A 161 -26.44 -17.36 15.06
CA LEU A 161 -25.30 -18.24 15.29
C LEU A 161 -24.39 -18.30 14.06
N VAL A 162 -24.99 -18.36 12.86
CA VAL A 162 -24.24 -18.38 11.60
C VAL A 162 -23.48 -17.08 11.42
N CYS A 163 -24.14 -15.93 11.63
CA CYS A 163 -23.50 -14.62 11.59
C CYS A 163 -22.30 -14.55 12.55
N ALA A 164 -22.44 -15.00 13.80
CA ALA A 164 -21.36 -14.98 14.78
C ALA A 164 -20.14 -15.80 14.35
N VAL A 165 -20.37 -17.00 13.82
CA VAL A 165 -19.28 -17.87 13.37
C VAL A 165 -18.63 -17.35 12.09
N VAL A 166 -19.40 -16.74 11.18
CA VAL A 166 -18.86 -16.07 9.98
C VAL A 166 -17.97 -14.89 10.39
N ILE A 167 -18.42 -14.01 11.28
CA ILE A 167 -17.62 -12.89 11.78
C ILE A 167 -16.39 -13.39 12.57
N TRP A 168 -16.53 -14.47 13.33
CA TRP A 168 -15.40 -15.08 14.04
C TRP A 168 -14.36 -15.65 13.07
N THR A 169 -14.79 -16.31 11.99
CA THR A 169 -13.88 -16.80 10.94
C THR A 169 -13.15 -15.63 10.29
N LEU A 170 -13.87 -14.56 9.95
CA LEU A 170 -13.27 -13.35 9.38
C LEU A 170 -12.25 -12.73 10.34
N TYR A 171 -12.55 -12.68 11.64
CA TYR A 171 -11.63 -12.23 12.68
C TYR A 171 -10.34 -13.05 12.72
N LEU A 172 -10.43 -14.38 12.63
CA LEU A 172 -9.25 -15.25 12.62
C LEU A 172 -8.41 -15.05 11.35
N LEU A 173 -9.06 -14.92 10.19
CA LEU A 173 -8.38 -14.65 8.91
C LEU A 173 -7.65 -13.30 8.94
N MET A 174 -8.27 -12.25 9.50
CA MET A 174 -7.67 -10.93 9.62
C MET A 174 -6.48 -10.87 10.60
N ARG A 175 -6.30 -11.89 11.45
CA ARG A 175 -5.15 -12.00 12.38
C ARG A 175 -4.08 -12.97 11.90
N ASP A 176 -4.11 -13.36 10.62
CA ASP A 176 -3.23 -14.37 10.02
C ASP A 176 -3.31 -15.76 10.72
N GLN A 177 -4.39 -16.03 11.46
CA GLN A 177 -4.65 -17.33 12.10
C GLN A 177 -5.44 -18.27 11.18
N TRP A 178 -4.99 -18.41 9.93
CA TRP A 178 -5.72 -19.09 8.86
C TRP A 178 -5.93 -20.60 9.10
N CYS A 179 -5.03 -21.30 9.80
CA CYS A 179 -5.24 -22.71 10.17
C CYS A 179 -6.42 -22.88 11.14
N LEU A 180 -6.49 -22.02 12.16
CA LEU A 180 -7.59 -22.04 13.13
C LEU A 180 -8.90 -21.59 12.46
N ALA A 181 -8.82 -20.60 11.56
CA ALA A 181 -9.95 -20.22 10.73
C ALA A 181 -10.46 -21.40 9.89
N ALA A 182 -9.58 -22.18 9.24
CA ALA A 182 -9.96 -23.36 8.46
C ALA A 182 -10.70 -24.41 9.30
N LEU A 183 -10.20 -24.68 10.51
CA LEU A 183 -10.80 -25.63 11.44
C LEU A 183 -12.19 -25.15 11.91
N VAL A 184 -12.30 -23.90 12.39
CA VAL A 184 -13.57 -23.30 12.83
C VAL A 184 -14.57 -23.30 11.68
N TYR A 185 -14.10 -22.97 10.48
CA TYR A 185 -14.92 -22.86 9.27
C TYR A 185 -15.46 -24.21 8.77
N GLY A 186 -14.69 -25.29 8.91
CA GLY A 186 -15.17 -26.63 8.59
C GLY A 186 -16.12 -27.20 9.65
N LEU A 187 -15.89 -26.89 10.93
CA LEU A 187 -16.67 -27.48 12.03
C LEU A 187 -18.02 -26.82 12.29
N LEU A 188 -18.17 -25.51 12.05
CA LEU A 188 -19.33 -24.76 12.55
C LEU A 188 -20.21 -24.14 11.45
N PRO A 189 -19.75 -23.18 10.63
CA PRO A 189 -20.66 -22.37 9.82
C PRO A 189 -21.43 -23.20 8.79
N VAL A 190 -20.76 -24.12 8.07
CA VAL A 190 -21.39 -24.98 7.05
C VAL A 190 -22.39 -25.97 7.68
N HIS A 191 -22.14 -26.41 8.91
CA HIS A 191 -23.07 -27.29 9.63
C HIS A 191 -24.29 -26.53 10.17
N LEU A 192 -24.17 -25.25 10.52
CA LEU A 192 -25.32 -24.45 10.92
C LEU A 192 -26.19 -24.08 9.70
N LYS A 193 -25.57 -23.65 8.60
CA LYS A 193 -26.21 -23.42 7.28
C LYS A 193 -25.20 -23.66 6.17
N LEU A 194 -25.64 -24.12 5.01
CA LEU A 194 -24.74 -24.40 3.88
C LEU A 194 -24.20 -23.14 3.17
N TYR A 195 -24.87 -21.99 3.28
CA TYR A 195 -24.54 -20.80 2.47
C TYR A 195 -23.10 -20.26 2.65
N PRO A 196 -22.43 -20.33 3.81
CA PRO A 196 -21.09 -19.79 3.97
C PRO A 196 -20.10 -20.36 2.95
N VAL A 197 -20.31 -21.58 2.43
CA VAL A 197 -19.49 -22.19 1.36
C VAL A 197 -19.16 -21.24 0.20
N ILE A 198 -20.02 -20.24 -0.09
CA ILE A 198 -19.77 -19.19 -1.10
C ILE A 198 -18.50 -18.35 -0.84
N TYR A 199 -17.94 -18.33 0.38
CA TYR A 199 -16.71 -17.60 0.71
C TYR A 199 -15.43 -18.39 0.47
N LEU A 200 -15.49 -19.72 0.21
CA LEU A 200 -14.30 -20.52 -0.04
C LEU A 200 -13.42 -19.99 -1.18
N PRO A 201 -13.98 -19.56 -2.34
CA PRO A 201 -13.17 -19.00 -3.41
C PRO A 201 -12.41 -17.74 -2.99
N SER A 202 -13.04 -16.83 -2.23
CA SER A 202 -12.39 -15.59 -1.80
C SER A 202 -11.33 -15.84 -0.72
N ILE A 203 -11.54 -16.81 0.18
CA ILE A 203 -10.53 -17.23 1.17
C ILE A 203 -9.33 -17.88 0.49
N PHE A 204 -9.57 -18.77 -0.49
CA PHE A 204 -8.48 -19.41 -1.22
C PHE A 204 -7.60 -18.38 -1.93
N LEU A 205 -8.24 -17.40 -2.60
CA LEU A 205 -7.56 -16.33 -3.30
C LEU A 205 -6.85 -15.35 -2.36
N SER A 206 -7.44 -15.00 -1.22
CA SER A 206 -6.79 -14.08 -0.25
C SER A 206 -5.56 -14.66 0.42
N LEU A 207 -5.50 -15.99 0.59
CA LEU A 207 -4.32 -16.69 1.10
C LEU A 207 -3.21 -16.83 0.05
N SER A 208 -3.53 -16.59 -1.23
CA SER A 208 -2.54 -16.54 -2.29
C SER A 208 -1.82 -15.18 -2.27
N SER A 209 -0.50 -15.17 -2.43
CA SER A 209 0.29 -13.93 -2.58
C SER A 209 0.17 -13.33 -3.97
N VAL A 210 -1.03 -13.45 -4.56
CA VAL A 210 -1.30 -13.05 -5.93
C VAL A 210 -1.78 -11.61 -5.90
N SER A 211 -1.19 -10.79 -6.76
CA SER A 211 -1.66 -9.45 -7.07
C SER A 211 -2.18 -9.48 -8.50
N LEU A 212 -3.33 -8.85 -8.77
CA LEU A 212 -3.85 -8.72 -10.14
C LEU A 212 -2.90 -7.91 -11.07
N SER A 213 -1.84 -7.31 -10.54
CA SER A 213 -0.84 -6.53 -11.29
C SER A 213 0.22 -7.36 -12.02
N SER A 214 0.32 -8.67 -11.75
CA SER A 214 1.22 -9.57 -12.49
C SER A 214 0.50 -10.17 -13.70
N GLY A 215 1.16 -10.20 -14.87
CA GLY A 215 0.58 -10.73 -16.10
C GLY A 215 -0.03 -12.15 -15.95
N TRP A 216 -0.98 -12.50 -16.83
CA TRP A 216 -1.86 -13.68 -16.70
C TRP A 216 -1.12 -15.02 -16.48
N ILE A 217 0.09 -15.17 -17.04
CA ILE A 217 0.91 -16.38 -16.88
C ILE A 217 1.50 -16.48 -15.47
N ASP A 218 2.03 -15.39 -14.93
CA ASP A 218 2.56 -15.36 -13.56
C ASP A 218 1.42 -15.50 -12.54
N TYR A 219 0.26 -14.90 -12.84
CA TYR A 219 -0.96 -15.07 -12.07
C TYR A 219 -1.37 -16.55 -11.97
N GLY A 220 -1.42 -17.26 -13.11
CA GLY A 220 -1.75 -18.69 -13.15
C GLY A 220 -0.74 -19.56 -12.38
N LYS A 221 0.56 -19.28 -12.53
CA LYS A 221 1.61 -20.01 -11.79
C LYS A 221 1.48 -19.83 -10.28
N ARG A 222 1.24 -18.61 -9.81
CA ARG A 222 1.08 -18.31 -8.37
C ARG A 222 -0.20 -18.87 -7.76
N LEU A 223 -1.26 -18.99 -8.56
CA LEU A 223 -2.49 -19.65 -8.13
C LEU A 223 -2.27 -21.15 -7.90
N ILE A 224 -1.54 -21.81 -8.81
CA ILE A 224 -1.21 -23.24 -8.69
C ILE A 224 -0.22 -23.49 -7.54
N SER A 225 0.71 -22.56 -7.28
CA SER A 225 1.66 -22.67 -6.17
C SER A 225 1.09 -22.23 -4.81
N ASN A 226 -0.22 -21.97 -4.69
CA ASN A 226 -0.87 -21.54 -3.45
C ASN A 226 -0.99 -22.66 -2.39
N VAL A 227 0.14 -23.07 -1.81
CA VAL A 227 0.20 -24.12 -0.80
C VAL A 227 -0.67 -23.79 0.41
N LYS A 228 -0.71 -22.53 0.86
CA LYS A 228 -1.55 -22.10 1.99
C LYS A 228 -3.04 -22.32 1.72
N GLY A 229 -3.52 -21.93 0.54
CA GLY A 229 -4.89 -22.17 0.12
C GLY A 229 -5.24 -23.65 0.05
N PHE A 230 -4.36 -24.50 -0.47
CA PHE A 230 -4.59 -25.95 -0.51
C PHE A 230 -4.61 -26.59 0.89
N ILE A 231 -3.71 -26.18 1.79
CA ILE A 231 -3.72 -26.64 3.19
C ILE A 231 -5.01 -26.19 3.89
N PHE A 232 -5.45 -24.94 3.66
CA PHE A 232 -6.71 -24.44 4.20
C PHE A 232 -7.87 -25.32 3.76
N LEU A 233 -7.97 -25.63 2.46
CA LEU A 233 -9.01 -26.52 1.91
C LEU A 233 -8.92 -27.93 2.49
N LEU A 234 -7.72 -28.48 2.67
CA LEU A 234 -7.53 -29.80 3.29
C LEU A 234 -8.06 -29.84 4.73
N ILE A 235 -7.71 -28.85 5.56
CA ILE A 235 -8.16 -28.75 6.95
C ILE A 235 -9.68 -28.54 7.00
N PHE A 236 -10.21 -27.66 6.17
CA PHE A 236 -11.64 -27.41 6.04
C PHE A 236 -12.40 -28.69 5.65
N SER A 237 -11.99 -29.37 4.57
CA SER A 237 -12.67 -30.56 4.08
C SER A 237 -12.56 -31.73 5.05
N SER A 238 -11.41 -31.93 5.70
CA SER A 238 -11.24 -33.01 6.68
C SER A 238 -12.10 -32.80 7.93
N SER A 239 -12.15 -31.57 8.46
CA SER A 239 -12.99 -31.24 9.63
C SER A 239 -14.49 -31.32 9.32
N LEU A 240 -14.91 -30.83 8.15
CA LEU A 240 -16.30 -30.98 7.66
C LEU A 240 -16.67 -32.46 7.53
N LEU A 241 -15.83 -33.26 6.86
CA LEU A 241 -16.08 -34.68 6.65
C LEU A 241 -16.16 -35.45 7.97
N ALA A 242 -15.30 -35.13 8.94
CA ALA A 242 -15.30 -35.79 10.25
C ALA A 242 -16.66 -35.65 10.96
N LEU A 243 -17.23 -34.44 11.00
CA LEU A 243 -18.57 -34.23 11.58
C LEU A 243 -19.68 -34.85 10.74
N MET A 244 -19.60 -34.80 9.40
CA MET A 244 -20.57 -35.47 8.54
C MET A 244 -20.59 -36.99 8.80
N VAL A 245 -19.42 -37.62 8.95
CA VAL A 245 -19.30 -39.04 9.31
C VAL A 245 -19.91 -39.31 10.68
N ILE A 246 -19.62 -38.47 11.69
CA ILE A 246 -20.21 -38.61 13.02
C ILE A 246 -21.74 -38.59 12.95
N TYR A 247 -22.33 -37.59 12.27
CA TYR A 247 -23.79 -37.50 12.15
C TYR A 247 -24.39 -38.65 11.32
N TYR A 248 -23.68 -39.12 10.30
CA TYR A 248 -24.10 -40.29 9.54
C TYR A 248 -24.10 -41.57 10.38
N VAL A 249 -23.11 -41.77 11.25
CA VAL A 249 -23.09 -42.92 12.16
C VAL A 249 -24.27 -42.88 13.14
N PHE A 250 -24.64 -41.70 13.64
CA PHE A 250 -25.77 -41.58 14.58
C PHE A 250 -27.15 -41.70 13.92
N TYR A 251 -27.34 -41.13 12.72
CA TYR A 251 -28.69 -40.94 12.15
C TYR A 251 -28.88 -41.51 10.74
N GLY A 252 -27.83 -42.06 10.11
CA GLY A 252 -27.89 -42.72 8.81
C GLY A 252 -28.37 -41.84 7.65
N MET A 253 -29.08 -42.46 6.70
CA MET A 253 -29.61 -41.79 5.49
C MET A 253 -30.59 -40.63 5.75
N PRO A 254 -31.46 -40.65 6.78
CA PRO A 254 -32.28 -39.49 7.13
C PRO A 254 -31.49 -38.18 7.26
N TYR A 255 -30.31 -38.20 7.88
CA TYR A 255 -29.43 -37.03 7.97
C TYR A 255 -29.02 -36.52 6.59
N VAL A 256 -28.53 -37.41 5.72
CA VAL A 256 -28.04 -37.03 4.38
C VAL A 256 -29.17 -36.44 3.53
N ASN A 257 -30.34 -37.07 3.58
CA ASN A 257 -31.49 -36.64 2.78
C ASN A 257 -32.02 -35.29 3.27
N GLU A 258 -32.22 -35.12 4.57
CA GLU A 258 -32.92 -33.95 5.11
C GLU A 258 -32.01 -32.75 5.37
N ALA A 259 -30.76 -32.95 5.81
CA ALA A 259 -29.85 -31.86 6.14
C ALA A 259 -28.96 -31.41 4.95
N LEU A 260 -28.72 -32.28 3.96
CA LEU A 260 -27.81 -32.00 2.84
C LEU A 260 -28.52 -31.96 1.49
N LEU A 261 -29.13 -33.06 1.06
CA LEU A 261 -29.68 -33.21 -0.29
C LEU A 261 -30.98 -32.42 -0.53
N TYR A 262 -31.77 -32.21 0.53
CA TYR A 262 -33.00 -31.42 0.47
C TYR A 262 -32.77 -30.03 -0.11
N HIS A 263 -31.66 -29.36 0.25
CA HIS A 263 -31.37 -28.00 -0.20
C HIS A 263 -31.04 -27.87 -1.68
N LEU A 264 -30.55 -28.94 -2.32
CA LEU A 264 -30.24 -28.94 -3.76
C LEU A 264 -31.53 -28.99 -4.60
N HIS A 265 -32.51 -29.77 -4.15
CA HIS A 265 -33.75 -30.01 -4.89
C HIS A 265 -34.91 -29.10 -4.45
N ARG A 266 -34.75 -28.34 -3.35
CA ARG A 266 -35.79 -27.44 -2.84
C ARG A 266 -36.27 -26.48 -3.93
N THR A 267 -37.57 -26.53 -4.20
CA THR A 267 -38.31 -25.55 -4.98
C THR A 267 -39.43 -25.03 -4.10
N ASP A 268 -39.41 -23.72 -3.82
CA ASP A 268 -40.48 -23.07 -3.08
C ASP A 268 -41.44 -22.43 -4.08
N THR A 269 -42.64 -23.00 -4.17
CA THR A 269 -43.69 -22.55 -5.09
C THR A 269 -44.59 -21.52 -4.43
N ARG A 270 -44.46 -21.31 -3.12
CA ARG A 270 -45.15 -20.23 -2.41
C ARG A 270 -44.46 -18.90 -2.68
N HIS A 271 -45.25 -17.84 -2.56
CA HIS A 271 -44.81 -16.47 -2.77
C HIS A 271 -43.63 -16.15 -1.82
N ASN A 272 -42.54 -15.63 -2.39
CA ASN A 272 -41.34 -15.24 -1.67
C ASN A 272 -40.71 -14.01 -2.36
N PHE A 273 -39.65 -13.43 -1.80
CA PHE A 273 -39.06 -12.18 -2.33
C PHE A 273 -38.40 -12.35 -3.72
N SER A 274 -38.13 -13.59 -4.15
CA SER A 274 -37.48 -13.87 -5.42
C SER A 274 -38.50 -13.92 -6.55
N PRO A 275 -38.27 -13.20 -7.68
CA PRO A 275 -39.22 -13.20 -8.80
C PRO A 275 -39.37 -14.58 -9.46
N TYR A 276 -38.46 -15.53 -9.18
CA TYR A 276 -38.53 -16.89 -9.70
C TYR A 276 -39.69 -17.71 -9.09
N PHE A 277 -40.25 -17.31 -7.94
CA PHE A 277 -41.37 -18.03 -7.33
C PHE A 277 -42.54 -18.18 -8.31
N TYR A 278 -42.84 -17.13 -9.09
CA TYR A 278 -43.98 -17.10 -10.00
C TYR A 278 -43.79 -18.06 -11.18
N LEU A 279 -42.59 -18.08 -11.77
CA LEU A 279 -42.23 -19.01 -12.84
C LEU A 279 -42.26 -20.46 -12.35
N LEU A 280 -41.74 -20.72 -11.15
CA LEU A 280 -41.75 -22.05 -10.54
C LEU A 280 -43.18 -22.49 -10.21
N TYR A 281 -44.04 -21.58 -9.76
CA TYR A 281 -45.47 -21.82 -9.51
C TYR A 281 -46.21 -22.24 -10.79
N LEU A 282 -45.99 -21.54 -11.90
CA LEU A 282 -46.59 -21.90 -13.20
C LEU A 282 -46.06 -23.23 -13.75
N ALA A 283 -44.80 -23.56 -13.44
CA ALA A 283 -44.16 -24.79 -13.90
C ALA A 283 -44.36 -26.01 -12.98
N VAL A 284 -45.18 -25.89 -11.91
CA VAL A 284 -45.38 -27.00 -10.93
C VAL A 284 -45.88 -28.28 -11.59
N SER A 285 -46.73 -28.18 -12.62
CA SER A 285 -47.28 -29.34 -13.33
C SER A 285 -46.25 -30.07 -14.21
N ASN A 286 -45.12 -29.43 -14.55
CA ASN A 286 -44.07 -30.00 -15.40
C ASN A 286 -42.73 -30.08 -14.65
N THR A 287 -42.44 -31.26 -14.10
CA THR A 287 -41.25 -31.55 -13.30
C THR A 287 -39.93 -31.33 -14.05
N GLN A 288 -39.92 -31.48 -15.38
CA GLN A 288 -38.71 -31.22 -16.18
C GLN A 288 -38.48 -29.72 -16.33
N LEU A 289 -39.52 -28.97 -16.68
CA LEU A 289 -39.46 -27.52 -16.83
C LEU A 289 -39.07 -26.83 -15.50
N SER A 290 -39.67 -27.25 -14.39
CA SER A 290 -39.34 -26.72 -13.05
C SER A 290 -37.87 -26.94 -12.66
N ARG A 291 -37.30 -28.10 -13.02
CA ARG A 291 -35.87 -28.39 -12.83
C ARG A 291 -34.97 -27.50 -13.69
N VAL A 292 -35.32 -27.31 -14.97
CA VAL A 292 -34.56 -26.42 -15.87
C VAL A 292 -34.60 -24.97 -15.37
N ILE A 293 -35.78 -24.46 -14.99
CA ILE A 293 -35.91 -23.10 -14.43
C ILE A 293 -35.08 -22.96 -13.16
N SER A 294 -35.15 -23.95 -12.27
CA SER A 294 -34.36 -23.95 -11.02
C SER A 294 -32.85 -23.92 -11.27
N PHE A 295 -32.38 -24.65 -12.29
CA PHE A 295 -30.97 -24.64 -12.69
C PHE A 295 -30.56 -23.31 -13.33
N CYS A 296 -31.38 -22.78 -14.25
CA CYS A 296 -31.13 -21.48 -14.88
C CYS A 296 -31.11 -20.32 -13.88
N ALA A 297 -31.94 -20.36 -12.84
CA ALA A 297 -31.93 -19.37 -11.76
C ALA A 297 -30.63 -19.39 -10.93
N PHE A 298 -29.94 -20.52 -10.86
CA PHE A 298 -28.68 -20.65 -10.12
C PHE A 298 -27.46 -20.11 -10.88
N LEU A 299 -27.48 -20.11 -12.22
CA LEU A 299 -26.31 -19.73 -13.03
C LEU A 299 -25.85 -18.28 -12.82
N PRO A 300 -26.72 -17.23 -12.86
CA PRO A 300 -26.28 -15.85 -12.62
C PRO A 300 -25.69 -15.66 -11.22
N GLN A 301 -26.31 -16.30 -10.23
CA GLN A 301 -25.88 -16.28 -8.84
C GLN A 301 -24.46 -16.87 -8.70
N ALA A 302 -24.22 -18.07 -9.23
CA ALA A 302 -22.93 -18.74 -9.18
C ALA A 302 -21.83 -17.97 -9.93
N ALA A 303 -22.14 -17.45 -11.12
CA ALA A 303 -21.21 -16.67 -11.92
C ALA A 303 -20.75 -15.40 -11.18
N LEU A 304 -21.69 -14.64 -10.60
CA LEU A 304 -21.37 -13.43 -9.86
C LEU A 304 -20.57 -13.69 -8.58
N ILE A 305 -20.85 -14.78 -7.86
CA ILE A 305 -20.08 -15.18 -6.67
C ILE A 305 -18.61 -15.41 -7.03
N ILE A 306 -18.34 -16.14 -8.12
CA ILE A 306 -16.98 -16.40 -8.60
C ILE A 306 -16.32 -15.09 -9.05
N LEU A 307 -17.00 -14.29 -9.88
CA LEU A 307 -16.47 -13.01 -10.38
C LEU A 307 -16.09 -12.06 -9.24
N PHE A 308 -16.93 -11.91 -8.23
CA PHE A 308 -16.65 -11.03 -7.09
C PHE A 308 -15.58 -11.59 -6.15
N ALA A 309 -15.44 -12.91 -6.03
CA ALA A 309 -14.30 -13.51 -5.35
C ALA A 309 -12.98 -13.13 -6.04
N PHE A 310 -12.88 -13.27 -7.37
CA PHE A 310 -11.68 -12.86 -8.11
C PHE A 310 -11.42 -11.36 -8.11
N ARG A 311 -12.48 -10.53 -8.06
CA ARG A 311 -12.33 -9.07 -8.14
C ARG A 311 -11.97 -8.41 -6.80
N PHE A 312 -12.44 -8.97 -5.69
CA PHE A 312 -12.38 -8.32 -4.37
C PHE A 312 -11.67 -9.16 -3.28
N TYR A 313 -10.98 -10.26 -3.60
CA TYR A 313 -10.29 -11.10 -2.60
C TYR A 313 -9.30 -10.34 -1.70
N ASP A 314 -8.71 -9.24 -2.20
CA ASP A 314 -7.82 -8.35 -1.44
C ASP A 314 -8.48 -7.76 -0.18
N ASP A 315 -9.80 -7.53 -0.22
CA ASP A 315 -10.59 -6.94 0.87
C ASP A 315 -11.73 -7.88 1.26
N LEU A 316 -11.39 -8.90 2.04
CA LEU A 316 -12.30 -9.97 2.46
C LEU A 316 -13.64 -9.47 3.04
N PRO A 317 -13.69 -8.51 3.98
CA PRO A 317 -14.98 -8.01 4.50
C PRO A 317 -15.91 -7.45 3.43
N PHE A 318 -15.37 -6.67 2.48
CA PHE A 318 -16.16 -6.12 1.38
C PHE A 318 -16.57 -7.19 0.38
N CYS A 319 -15.64 -8.10 0.04
CA CYS A 319 -15.93 -9.24 -0.82
C CYS A 319 -17.08 -10.08 -0.27
N TRP A 320 -17.02 -10.43 1.02
CA TRP A 320 -18.06 -11.23 1.66
C TRP A 320 -19.41 -10.48 1.70
N LEU A 321 -19.41 -9.17 1.96
CA LEU A 321 -20.64 -8.36 1.91
C LEU A 321 -21.33 -8.47 0.54
N ILE A 322 -20.59 -8.19 -0.54
CA ILE A 322 -21.13 -8.20 -1.90
C ILE A 322 -21.53 -9.61 -2.34
N THR A 323 -20.68 -10.61 -2.09
CA THR A 323 -20.97 -12.01 -2.41
C THR A 323 -22.24 -12.50 -1.70
N THR A 324 -22.45 -12.10 -0.44
CA THR A 324 -23.67 -12.45 0.30
C THR A 324 -24.90 -11.71 -0.21
N ALA A 325 -24.79 -10.41 -0.48
CA ALA A 325 -25.88 -9.60 -1.00
C ALA A 325 -26.38 -10.14 -2.36
N VAL A 326 -25.45 -10.54 -3.22
CA VAL A 326 -25.73 -11.19 -4.51
C VAL A 326 -26.32 -12.56 -4.31
N PHE A 327 -25.74 -13.38 -3.42
CA PHE A 327 -26.27 -14.70 -3.09
C PHE A 327 -27.73 -14.61 -2.62
N VAL A 328 -28.10 -13.64 -1.80
CA VAL A 328 -29.48 -13.47 -1.33
C VAL A 328 -30.39 -12.92 -2.44
N SER A 329 -29.93 -11.91 -3.18
CA SER A 329 -30.76 -11.20 -4.16
C SER A 329 -31.08 -12.05 -5.39
N PHE A 330 -30.14 -12.87 -5.85
CA PHE A 330 -30.30 -13.74 -7.02
C PHE A 330 -30.68 -15.18 -6.65
N ASN A 331 -31.00 -15.46 -5.38
CA ASN A 331 -31.46 -16.78 -4.98
C ASN A 331 -32.85 -17.07 -5.55
N LYS A 332 -33.11 -18.32 -5.95
CA LYS A 332 -34.47 -18.75 -6.35
C LYS A 332 -35.49 -18.70 -5.21
N VAL A 333 -35.05 -18.84 -3.95
CA VAL A 333 -35.87 -18.69 -2.74
C VAL A 333 -35.26 -17.60 -1.87
N CYS A 334 -36.01 -16.55 -1.57
CA CYS A 334 -35.55 -15.44 -0.74
C CYS A 334 -36.57 -15.10 0.36
N THR A 335 -36.13 -15.15 1.62
CA THR A 335 -36.92 -14.80 2.80
C THR A 335 -36.27 -13.65 3.57
N SER A 336 -37.06 -12.92 4.37
CA SER A 336 -36.58 -11.75 5.11
C SER A 336 -35.45 -12.06 6.11
N GLN A 337 -35.42 -13.27 6.66
CA GLN A 337 -34.36 -13.73 7.56
C GLN A 337 -32.97 -13.64 6.92
N TYR A 338 -32.86 -13.85 5.59
CA TYR A 338 -31.56 -13.85 4.89
C TYR A 338 -30.88 -12.49 4.88
N PHE A 339 -31.62 -11.41 5.14
CA PHE A 339 -31.06 -10.06 5.13
C PHE A 339 -30.03 -9.85 6.26
N ILE A 340 -30.15 -10.60 7.35
CA ILE A 340 -29.17 -10.55 8.45
C ILE A 340 -27.77 -10.97 7.99
N TRP A 341 -27.67 -11.86 6.99
CA TRP A 341 -26.40 -12.44 6.55
C TRP A 341 -25.47 -11.40 5.89
N TYR A 342 -25.99 -10.40 5.18
CA TYR A 342 -25.17 -9.31 4.64
C TYR A 342 -25.16 -8.09 5.56
N ILE A 343 -26.21 -7.85 6.35
CA ILE A 343 -26.22 -6.76 7.34
C ILE A 343 -25.12 -6.96 8.40
N CYS A 344 -24.77 -8.19 8.78
CA CYS A 344 -23.66 -8.43 9.72
C CYS A 344 -22.28 -8.08 9.13
N LEU A 345 -22.12 -8.07 7.81
CA LEU A 345 -20.85 -7.73 7.18
C LEU A 345 -20.69 -6.22 6.95
N LEU A 346 -21.80 -5.49 6.91
CA LEU A 346 -21.83 -4.05 6.63
C LEU A 346 -20.99 -3.20 7.61
N PRO A 347 -21.03 -3.40 8.95
CA PRO A 347 -20.25 -2.60 9.89
C PRO A 347 -18.73 -2.68 9.64
N ILE A 348 -18.24 -3.85 9.23
CA ILE A 348 -16.82 -4.06 8.96
C ILE A 348 -16.47 -3.58 7.54
N ALA A 349 -17.32 -3.87 6.56
CA ALA A 349 -17.12 -3.48 5.18
C ALA A 349 -17.22 -1.97 4.95
N GLN A 350 -17.90 -1.21 5.82
CA GLN A 350 -17.98 0.26 5.76
C GLN A 350 -16.58 0.91 5.69
N ARG A 351 -15.53 0.28 6.25
CA ARG A 351 -14.15 0.80 6.21
C ARG A 351 -13.68 1.12 4.78
N SER A 352 -14.05 0.29 3.82
CA SER A 352 -13.60 0.38 2.44
C SER A 352 -14.62 1.05 1.53
N ILE A 353 -15.71 1.59 2.10
CA ILE A 353 -16.79 2.23 1.37
C ILE A 353 -16.99 3.65 1.90
N GLU A 354 -16.75 4.65 1.06
CA GLU A 354 -17.09 6.04 1.37
C GLU A 354 -18.42 6.42 0.72
N ILE A 355 -19.47 6.49 1.54
CA ILE A 355 -20.80 6.97 1.13
C ILE A 355 -21.16 8.22 1.93
N PRO A 356 -21.55 9.33 1.26
CA PRO A 356 -22.11 10.49 1.94
C PRO A 356 -23.38 10.13 2.72
N ALA A 357 -23.54 10.66 3.94
CA ALA A 357 -24.65 10.33 4.84
C ALA A 357 -26.04 10.42 4.17
N MET A 358 -26.29 11.47 3.38
CA MET A 358 -27.54 11.65 2.62
C MET A 358 -27.81 10.50 1.65
N ARG A 359 -26.77 10.00 0.96
CA ARG A 359 -26.91 8.88 0.04
C ARG A 359 -27.08 7.56 0.81
N ALA A 360 -26.41 7.38 1.95
CA ALA A 360 -26.63 6.21 2.80
C ALA A 360 -28.09 6.13 3.29
N VAL A 361 -28.64 7.24 3.77
CA VAL A 361 -30.04 7.34 4.19
C VAL A 361 -30.98 7.03 3.01
N TYR A 362 -30.72 7.60 1.83
CA TYR A 362 -31.49 7.31 0.63
C TYR A 362 -31.50 5.80 0.27
N LEU A 363 -30.34 5.13 0.30
CA LEU A 363 -30.24 3.70 0.02
C LEU A 363 -30.98 2.85 1.06
N ILE A 364 -30.92 3.23 2.34
CA ILE A 364 -31.66 2.55 3.42
C ILE A 364 -33.17 2.69 3.20
N ILE A 365 -33.65 3.91 2.90
CA ILE A 365 -35.08 4.15 2.61
C ILE A 365 -35.52 3.31 1.41
N LEU A 366 -34.74 3.31 0.33
CA LEU A 366 -35.07 2.54 -0.86
C LEU A 366 -35.14 1.02 -0.57
N TRP A 367 -34.21 0.51 0.23
CA TRP A 367 -34.20 -0.89 0.67
C TRP A 367 -35.43 -1.26 1.51
N PHE A 368 -35.86 -0.38 2.42
CA PHE A 368 -37.10 -0.57 3.19
C PHE A 368 -38.35 -0.46 2.32
N MET A 369 -38.40 0.46 1.36
CA MET A 369 -39.53 0.59 0.44
C MET A 369 -39.77 -0.71 -0.33
N GLY A 370 -38.71 -1.35 -0.84
CA GLY A 370 -38.81 -2.65 -1.52
C GLY A 370 -39.48 -3.73 -0.66
N GLN A 371 -39.17 -3.74 0.64
CA GLN A 371 -39.77 -4.69 1.59
C GLN A 371 -41.22 -4.33 1.92
N VAL A 372 -41.52 -3.06 2.15
CA VAL A 372 -42.89 -2.61 2.49
C VAL A 372 -43.85 -2.91 1.35
N PHE A 373 -43.47 -2.63 0.10
CA PHE A 373 -44.32 -2.96 -1.06
C PHE A 373 -44.59 -4.46 -1.19
N TRP A 374 -43.56 -5.29 -0.98
CA TRP A 374 -43.71 -6.74 -1.03
C TRP A 374 -44.59 -7.26 0.11
N LEU A 375 -44.31 -6.84 1.36
CA LEU A 375 -45.06 -7.26 2.55
C LEU A 375 -46.52 -6.82 2.48
N PHE A 376 -46.79 -5.60 2.02
CA PHE A 376 -48.14 -5.10 1.82
C PHE A 376 -48.90 -5.95 0.80
N SER A 377 -48.28 -6.25 -0.35
CA SER A 377 -48.88 -7.08 -1.39
C SER A 377 -49.15 -8.51 -0.92
N ALA A 378 -48.23 -9.09 -0.15
CA ALA A 378 -48.37 -10.41 0.45
C ALA A 378 -49.44 -10.45 1.55
N TYR A 379 -49.55 -9.39 2.36
CA TYR A 379 -50.58 -9.27 3.40
C TYR A 379 -51.99 -9.28 2.80
N LEU A 380 -52.21 -8.50 1.73
CA LEU A 380 -53.50 -8.49 1.03
C LEU A 380 -53.86 -9.88 0.46
N PHE A 381 -52.86 -10.65 0.04
CA PHE A 381 -53.06 -11.99 -0.47
C PHE A 381 -53.41 -12.99 0.64
N GLU A 382 -52.53 -13.14 1.63
CA GLU A 382 -52.65 -14.18 2.65
C GLU A 382 -53.73 -13.89 3.69
N PHE A 383 -53.87 -12.64 4.14
CA PHE A 383 -54.78 -12.31 5.24
C PHE A 383 -56.11 -11.73 4.79
N GLN A 384 -56.13 -10.96 3.69
CA GLN A 384 -57.37 -10.36 3.17
C GLN A 384 -58.01 -11.19 2.04
N GLY A 385 -57.34 -12.24 1.55
CA GLY A 385 -57.85 -13.13 0.51
C GLY A 385 -58.00 -12.48 -0.87
N LEU A 386 -57.37 -11.32 -1.11
CA LEU A 386 -57.42 -10.63 -2.40
C LEU A 386 -56.42 -11.26 -3.37
N ASN A 387 -56.80 -11.43 -4.65
CA ASN A 387 -55.89 -11.98 -5.66
C ASN A 387 -54.84 -10.95 -6.13
N THR A 388 -53.82 -10.71 -5.30
CA THR A 388 -52.69 -9.80 -5.59
C THR A 388 -51.44 -10.53 -6.10
N PHE A 389 -51.58 -11.75 -6.63
CA PHE A 389 -50.44 -12.61 -7.00
C PHE A 389 -49.48 -11.94 -8.02
N CYS A 390 -50.03 -11.27 -9.03
CA CYS A 390 -49.24 -10.47 -10.00
C CYS A 390 -48.54 -9.27 -9.32
N LEU A 391 -49.20 -8.63 -8.37
CA LEU A 391 -48.62 -7.50 -7.61
C LEU A 391 -47.45 -7.94 -6.73
N ILE A 392 -47.53 -9.14 -6.14
CA ILE A 392 -46.41 -9.74 -5.40
C ILE A 392 -45.22 -10.01 -6.33
N TRP A 393 -45.47 -10.52 -7.54
CA TRP A 393 -44.42 -10.73 -8.52
C TRP A 393 -43.77 -9.41 -8.98
N LEU A 394 -44.56 -8.38 -9.28
CA LEU A 394 -44.05 -7.04 -9.59
C LEU A 394 -43.24 -6.44 -8.43
N SER A 395 -43.70 -6.62 -7.19
CA SER A 395 -42.99 -6.20 -5.99
C SER A 395 -41.66 -6.95 -5.81
N SER A 396 -41.60 -8.23 -6.20
CA SER A 396 -40.37 -9.04 -6.17
C SER A 396 -39.36 -8.57 -7.21
N LEU A 397 -39.82 -8.16 -8.41
CA LEU A 397 -38.97 -7.52 -9.41
C LEU A 397 -38.45 -6.17 -8.93
N PHE A 398 -39.31 -5.33 -8.34
CA PHE A 398 -38.92 -4.06 -7.76
C PHE A 398 -37.85 -4.26 -6.66
N PHE A 399 -38.05 -5.22 -5.76
CA PHE A 399 -37.08 -5.59 -4.74
C PHE A 399 -35.73 -6.02 -5.34
N LEU A 400 -35.73 -6.84 -6.40
CA LEU A 400 -34.49 -7.24 -7.10
C LEU A 400 -33.77 -6.04 -7.72
N ILE A 401 -34.49 -5.12 -8.37
CA ILE A 401 -33.93 -3.89 -8.95
C ILE A 401 -33.29 -3.01 -7.87
N VAL A 402 -33.99 -2.82 -6.75
CA VAL A 402 -33.49 -2.04 -5.61
C VAL A 402 -32.19 -2.65 -5.07
N ASN A 403 -32.15 -3.96 -4.78
CA ASN A 403 -30.94 -4.60 -4.26
C ASN A 403 -29.78 -4.56 -5.25
N THR A 404 -30.05 -4.78 -6.55
CA THR A 404 -29.01 -4.68 -7.59
C THR A 404 -28.46 -3.26 -7.67
N GLY A 405 -29.32 -2.24 -7.57
CA GLY A 405 -28.91 -0.83 -7.51
C GLY A 405 -28.04 -0.51 -6.29
N ILE A 406 -28.38 -1.06 -5.12
CA ILE A 406 -27.58 -0.91 -3.89
C ILE A 406 -26.20 -1.57 -4.07
N ILE A 407 -26.15 -2.82 -4.54
CA ILE A 407 -24.89 -3.55 -4.81
C ILE A 407 -24.00 -2.75 -5.76
N ALA A 408 -24.56 -2.23 -6.87
CA ALA A 408 -23.81 -1.42 -7.83
C ALA A 408 -23.26 -0.12 -7.22
N GLN A 409 -24.01 0.54 -6.33
CA GLN A 409 -23.54 1.74 -5.63
C GLN A 409 -22.42 1.42 -4.64
N LEU A 410 -22.51 0.30 -3.90
CA LEU A 410 -21.46 -0.14 -2.98
C LEU A 410 -20.15 -0.41 -3.75
N ILE A 411 -20.21 -1.10 -4.89
CA ILE A 411 -19.06 -1.37 -5.75
C ILE A 411 -18.42 -0.07 -6.26
N ARG A 412 -19.22 0.85 -6.81
CA ARG A 412 -18.71 2.13 -7.34
C ARG A 412 -17.98 2.96 -6.27
N ARG A 413 -18.47 2.93 -5.03
CA ARG A 413 -17.88 3.70 -3.92
C ARG A 413 -16.62 3.04 -3.36
N HIS A 414 -16.56 1.71 -3.33
CA HIS A 414 -15.35 0.98 -3.03
C HIS A 414 -14.23 1.29 -4.04
N ASP A 415 -14.54 1.20 -5.33
CA ASP A 415 -13.57 1.47 -6.40
C ASP A 415 -13.07 2.93 -6.40
N SER A 416 -13.96 3.89 -6.10
CA SER A 416 -13.58 5.30 -5.98
C SER A 416 -12.64 5.56 -4.80
N LYS A 417 -12.85 4.90 -3.66
CA LYS A 417 -11.95 5.04 -2.50
C LYS A 417 -10.60 4.39 -2.79
N ARG A 418 -10.60 3.19 -3.39
CA ARG A 418 -9.37 2.47 -3.78
C ARG A 418 -8.54 3.27 -4.78
N SER A 419 -9.16 3.91 -5.78
CA SER A 419 -8.45 4.74 -6.76
C SER A 419 -7.88 6.02 -6.14
N ASN A 420 -8.60 6.67 -5.23
CA ASN A 420 -8.11 7.83 -4.49
C ASN A 420 -6.95 7.47 -3.56
N LEU A 421 -7.01 6.32 -2.88
CA LEU A 421 -5.92 5.81 -2.05
C LEU A 421 -4.68 5.51 -2.91
N LEU A 422 -4.85 4.86 -4.07
CA LEU A 422 -3.75 4.61 -4.99
C LEU A 422 -3.15 5.91 -5.55
N ARG A 423 -3.96 6.95 -5.81
CA ARG A 423 -3.44 8.28 -6.16
C ARG A 423 -2.67 8.92 -5.02
N HIS A 424 -3.17 8.86 -3.79
CA HIS A 424 -2.46 9.37 -2.62
C HIS A 424 -1.14 8.61 -2.40
N ILE A 425 -1.13 7.28 -2.49
CA ILE A 425 0.10 6.48 -2.42
C ILE A 425 1.05 6.81 -3.57
N LYS A 426 0.53 7.17 -4.75
CA LYS A 426 1.34 7.65 -5.87
C LYS A 426 1.94 9.04 -5.65
N ILE A 427 1.25 9.91 -4.91
CA ILE A 427 1.79 11.19 -4.44
C ILE A 427 2.88 10.94 -3.39
N TYR A 428 2.76 9.89 -2.58
CA TYR A 428 3.84 9.45 -1.66
C TYR A 428 4.90 8.54 -2.30
N LEU A 429 4.84 8.28 -3.61
CA LEU A 429 5.89 7.58 -4.34
C LEU A 429 6.99 8.58 -4.71
N ILE A 430 7.79 8.91 -3.68
CA ILE A 430 9.16 9.45 -3.68
C ILE A 430 9.47 10.38 -4.87
N GLU A 431 9.16 11.66 -4.71
CA GLU A 431 9.82 12.71 -5.47
C GLU A 431 11.28 12.78 -5.04
N MET A 432 12.19 12.84 -6.02
CA MET A 432 13.62 12.73 -5.77
C MET A 432 14.41 13.91 -6.32
N LEU A 433 15.47 14.26 -5.60
CA LEU A 433 16.53 15.12 -6.10
C LEU A 433 17.61 14.26 -6.76
N TYR A 434 17.90 14.49 -8.04
CA TYR A 434 18.95 13.80 -8.77
C TYR A 434 20.17 14.70 -8.94
N LEU A 435 21.36 14.21 -8.59
CA LEU A 435 22.63 14.87 -8.94
C LEU A 435 23.27 14.07 -10.07
N VAL A 436 23.38 14.68 -11.26
CA VAL A 436 23.83 14.01 -12.48
C VAL A 436 25.13 14.63 -12.98
N GLY A 437 26.20 13.83 -13.04
CA GLY A 437 27.45 14.23 -13.67
C GLY A 437 27.35 14.27 -15.20
N LEU A 438 27.76 15.37 -15.81
CA LEU A 438 27.82 15.55 -17.27
C LEU A 438 29.10 14.98 -17.90
N GLY A 439 30.15 14.71 -17.10
CA GLY A 439 31.44 14.27 -17.63
C GLY A 439 32.37 15.44 -17.99
N LEU A 440 33.38 15.19 -18.82
CA LEU A 440 34.56 16.07 -18.92
C LEU A 440 34.37 17.30 -19.83
N GLY A 441 33.32 17.36 -20.64
CA GLY A 441 32.87 18.62 -21.23
C GLY A 441 32.08 18.51 -22.52
N ASN A 442 31.92 17.33 -23.12
CA ASN A 442 31.05 17.16 -24.31
C ASN A 442 29.61 16.80 -23.90
N LEU A 443 28.64 17.11 -24.77
CA LEU A 443 27.23 16.74 -24.56
C LEU A 443 27.04 15.22 -24.42
N GLU A 444 27.82 14.46 -25.18
CA GLU A 444 27.74 12.99 -25.24
C GLU A 444 28.47 12.30 -24.07
N ASP A 445 29.20 13.04 -23.24
CA ASP A 445 29.89 12.47 -22.08
C ASP A 445 28.89 12.06 -20.97
N ILE A 446 27.64 12.53 -21.03
CA ILE A 446 26.61 12.13 -20.08
C ILE A 446 26.32 10.62 -20.19
N THR A 447 26.18 9.96 -19.04
CA THR A 447 25.81 8.54 -19.03
C THR A 447 24.38 8.33 -19.56
N ILE A 448 24.10 7.15 -20.13
CA ILE A 448 22.74 6.75 -20.55
C ILE A 448 21.75 6.87 -19.37
N LYS A 449 22.20 6.55 -18.15
CA LYS A 449 21.41 6.70 -16.93
C LYS A 449 21.10 8.17 -16.65
N GLY A 450 22.10 9.05 -16.75
CA GLY A 450 21.92 10.49 -16.57
C GLY A 450 20.93 11.08 -17.58
N MET A 451 21.09 10.73 -18.86
CA MET A 451 20.17 11.16 -19.92
C MET A 451 18.71 10.76 -19.65
N ALA A 452 18.48 9.50 -19.26
CA ALA A 452 17.13 9.02 -18.95
C ALA A 452 16.48 9.77 -17.77
N ILE A 453 17.29 10.16 -16.78
CA ILE A 453 16.82 10.92 -15.61
C ILE A 453 16.48 12.37 -15.99
N VAL A 454 17.33 13.03 -16.80
CA VAL A 454 17.07 14.40 -17.28
C VAL A 454 15.73 14.46 -18.02
N GLN A 455 15.45 13.48 -18.89
CA GLN A 455 14.18 13.40 -19.61
C GLN A 455 12.97 13.17 -18.69
N LYS A 456 13.15 12.42 -17.61
CA LYS A 456 12.12 12.12 -16.61
C LYS A 456 11.76 13.33 -15.74
N CYS A 457 12.75 14.14 -15.35
CA CYS A 457 12.57 15.20 -14.36
C CYS A 457 11.69 16.35 -14.88
N SER A 458 10.96 16.98 -13.95
CA SER A 458 10.12 18.16 -14.23
C SER A 458 10.98 19.42 -14.35
N HIS A 459 11.99 19.54 -13.49
CA HIS A 459 12.90 20.67 -13.44
C HIS A 459 14.36 20.21 -13.57
N VAL A 460 15.11 20.89 -14.43
CA VAL A 460 16.52 20.61 -14.68
C VAL A 460 17.32 21.88 -14.40
N TYR A 461 18.25 21.78 -13.47
CA TYR A 461 19.18 22.84 -13.11
C TYR A 461 20.57 22.50 -13.64
N LEU A 462 21.32 23.52 -14.07
CA LEU A 462 22.72 23.38 -14.49
C LEU A 462 23.59 24.22 -13.57
N GLU A 463 24.54 23.56 -12.93
CA GLU A 463 25.58 24.20 -12.14
C GLU A 463 26.74 24.63 -13.05
N CYS A 464 27.11 25.91 -12.93
CA CYS A 464 27.88 26.63 -13.95
C CYS A 464 29.17 27.29 -13.44
N TYR A 465 29.59 27.02 -12.19
CA TYR A 465 30.68 27.73 -11.51
C TYR A 465 31.83 26.83 -11.06
N THR A 466 31.67 25.50 -11.08
CA THR A 466 32.72 24.54 -10.71
C THR A 466 33.61 24.15 -11.88
N SER A 467 33.11 24.22 -13.12
CA SER A 467 33.85 23.86 -14.34
C SER A 467 33.11 24.37 -15.60
N ILE A 468 33.67 24.13 -16.79
CA ILE A 468 33.09 24.51 -18.09
C ILE A 468 33.00 23.33 -19.07
N MET A 469 32.07 23.44 -20.00
CA MET A 469 31.88 22.51 -21.12
C MET A 469 32.72 22.94 -22.35
N SER A 470 32.92 22.02 -23.30
CA SER A 470 33.78 22.18 -24.49
C SER A 470 33.31 23.25 -25.48
N PHE A 471 32.02 23.53 -25.48
CA PHE A 471 31.37 24.56 -26.28
C PHE A 471 31.05 25.82 -25.45
N GLY A 472 31.62 25.94 -24.26
CA GLY A 472 31.31 27.01 -23.30
C GLY A 472 29.97 26.78 -22.59
N MET A 473 29.40 27.86 -22.06
CA MET A 473 28.11 27.87 -21.36
C MET A 473 26.95 28.13 -22.33
N ASP A 474 26.95 27.45 -23.48
CA ASP A 474 25.90 27.62 -24.49
C ASP A 474 24.66 26.81 -24.07
N LYS A 475 23.82 27.45 -23.26
CA LYS A 475 22.60 26.85 -22.70
C LYS A 475 21.68 26.30 -23.80
N GLU A 476 21.57 27.01 -24.93
CA GLU A 476 20.67 26.62 -26.04
C GLU A 476 21.02 25.23 -26.58
N LYS A 477 22.31 24.89 -26.70
CA LYS A 477 22.74 23.56 -27.16
C LYS A 477 22.38 22.44 -26.19
N LEU A 478 22.42 22.71 -24.88
CA LEU A 478 22.03 21.73 -23.87
C LEU A 478 20.51 21.54 -23.88
N GLU A 479 19.74 22.62 -24.02
CA GLU A 479 18.29 22.57 -24.13
C GLU A 479 17.84 21.82 -25.39
N ASP A 480 18.48 22.08 -26.53
CA ASP A 480 18.24 21.38 -27.80
C ASP A 480 18.59 19.88 -27.70
N PHE A 481 19.66 19.53 -26.97
CA PHE A 481 20.09 18.13 -26.82
C PHE A 481 19.21 17.33 -25.86
N PHE A 482 18.74 17.95 -24.78
CA PHE A 482 17.91 17.29 -23.77
C PHE A 482 16.39 17.40 -24.03
N ASP A 483 15.96 18.29 -24.94
CA ASP A 483 14.56 18.63 -25.20
C ASP A 483 13.84 19.09 -23.91
N LYS A 484 14.54 19.90 -23.11
CA LYS A 484 14.11 20.37 -21.78
C LYS A 484 14.62 21.78 -21.53
N GLU A 485 13.83 22.59 -20.82
CA GLU A 485 14.29 23.88 -20.30
C GLU A 485 15.29 23.67 -19.16
N ILE A 486 16.41 24.40 -19.19
CA ILE A 486 17.50 24.28 -18.22
C ILE A 486 17.64 25.58 -17.43
N LEU A 487 17.60 25.49 -16.11
CA LEU A 487 17.74 26.63 -15.21
C LEU A 487 19.20 26.76 -14.75
N GLU A 488 19.84 27.91 -14.97
CA GLU A 488 21.18 28.13 -14.42
C GLU A 488 21.13 28.28 -12.89
N ALA A 489 21.98 27.52 -12.20
CA ALA A 489 22.19 27.62 -10.77
C ALA A 489 23.60 28.16 -10.49
N ASP A 490 23.66 29.33 -9.85
CA ASP A 490 24.92 29.95 -9.44
C ASP A 490 25.36 29.47 -8.04
N ARG A 491 26.57 29.87 -7.62
CA ARG A 491 27.13 29.46 -6.33
C ARG A 491 26.25 29.89 -5.16
N ALA A 492 25.63 31.07 -5.23
CA ALA A 492 24.75 31.57 -4.19
C ALA A 492 23.48 30.72 -4.06
N MET A 493 22.86 30.32 -5.18
CA MET A 493 21.70 29.44 -5.17
C MET A 493 22.01 28.07 -4.55
N ILE A 494 23.14 27.45 -4.92
CA ILE A 494 23.47 26.09 -4.45
C ILE A 494 24.02 26.07 -3.02
N GLU A 495 24.84 27.05 -2.62
CA GLU A 495 25.50 27.04 -1.30
C GLU A 495 24.77 27.84 -0.21
N LEU A 496 24.02 28.89 -0.57
CA LEU A 496 23.34 29.76 0.41
C LEU A 496 21.81 29.60 0.37
N ASN A 497 21.21 29.49 -0.81
CA ASN A 497 19.75 29.49 -1.00
C ASN A 497 19.23 28.16 -1.58
N CYS A 498 19.72 27.03 -1.08
CA CYS A 498 19.33 25.71 -1.61
C CYS A 498 17.89 25.31 -1.28
N ASP A 499 17.23 26.03 -0.36
CA ASP A 499 15.88 25.72 0.11
C ASP A 499 14.86 25.75 -1.03
N ASP A 500 14.96 26.70 -1.97
CA ASP A 500 14.06 26.78 -3.13
C ASP A 500 14.12 25.53 -4.02
N LEU A 501 15.31 24.93 -4.16
CA LEU A 501 15.52 23.73 -4.96
C LEU A 501 15.01 22.49 -4.21
N ILE A 502 15.22 22.43 -2.90
CA ILE A 502 14.77 21.32 -2.04
C ILE A 502 13.24 21.34 -1.89
N ASP A 503 12.62 22.51 -1.77
CA ASP A 503 11.18 22.69 -1.68
C ASP A 503 10.47 22.22 -2.96
N LYS A 504 11.07 22.50 -4.13
CA LYS A 504 10.59 21.93 -5.40
C LYS A 504 10.75 20.42 -5.45
N ALA A 505 11.87 19.90 -4.96
CA ALA A 505 12.13 18.46 -4.87
C ALA A 505 11.22 17.73 -3.86
N THR A 506 10.46 18.48 -3.05
CA THR A 506 9.43 17.95 -2.13
C THR A 506 8.07 17.75 -2.81
N ASN A 507 7.91 18.20 -4.06
CA ASN A 507 6.66 18.06 -4.83
C ASN A 507 6.87 17.51 -6.26
N GLU A 508 8.10 17.53 -6.78
CA GLU A 508 8.42 17.13 -8.15
C GLU A 508 9.82 16.48 -8.25
N ASP A 509 10.06 15.68 -9.30
CA ASP A 509 11.40 15.17 -9.62
C ASP A 509 12.29 16.31 -10.15
N VAL A 510 13.37 16.62 -9.43
CA VAL A 510 14.30 17.72 -9.74
C VAL A 510 15.69 17.17 -10.05
N CYS A 511 16.31 17.61 -11.13
CA CYS A 511 17.67 17.23 -11.52
C CYS A 511 18.63 18.42 -11.41
N LEU A 512 19.80 18.21 -10.81
CA LEU A 512 20.94 19.13 -10.84
C LEU A 512 22.07 18.50 -11.66
N LEU A 513 22.40 19.15 -12.78
CA LEU A 513 23.49 18.77 -13.68
C LEU A 513 24.79 19.44 -13.21
N VAL A 514 25.84 18.64 -13.05
CA VAL A 514 27.16 19.07 -12.60
C VAL A 514 28.20 18.68 -13.65
N VAL A 515 29.06 19.60 -14.06
CA VAL A 515 30.15 19.29 -14.98
C VAL A 515 31.18 18.39 -14.28
N GLY A 516 31.57 17.29 -14.92
CA GLY A 516 32.39 16.23 -14.33
C GLY A 516 31.56 15.23 -13.54
N ASP A 517 32.03 14.91 -12.34
CA ASP A 517 31.34 14.06 -11.37
C ASP A 517 30.80 14.92 -10.21
N PRO A 518 29.58 14.66 -9.69
CA PRO A 518 28.99 15.44 -8.61
C PRO A 518 29.88 15.57 -7.36
N PHE A 519 30.77 14.63 -7.06
CA PHE A 519 31.64 14.65 -5.88
C PHE A 519 33.14 14.73 -6.20
N GLY A 520 33.54 14.86 -7.46
CA GLY A 520 34.95 14.88 -7.84
C GLY A 520 35.75 15.95 -7.10
N ALA A 521 35.30 17.21 -7.14
CA ALA A 521 36.00 18.33 -6.48
C ALA A 521 35.03 19.47 -6.14
N THR A 522 33.88 19.15 -5.55
CA THR A 522 32.79 20.11 -5.36
C THR A 522 32.26 20.11 -3.92
N THR A 523 31.45 21.14 -3.60
CA THR A 523 30.77 21.30 -2.31
C THR A 523 29.39 20.64 -2.26
N HIS A 524 28.94 19.94 -3.31
CA HIS A 524 27.58 19.37 -3.42
C HIS A 524 27.21 18.35 -2.33
N THR A 525 28.18 17.87 -1.54
CA THR A 525 27.89 17.06 -0.34
C THR A 525 27.01 17.82 0.67
N SER A 526 27.16 19.15 0.79
CA SER A 526 26.32 19.98 1.67
C SER A 526 24.86 19.95 1.22
N LEU A 527 24.60 20.09 -0.09
CA LEU A 527 23.28 20.03 -0.69
C LEU A 527 22.58 18.68 -0.41
N VAL A 528 23.31 17.57 -0.59
CA VAL A 528 22.78 16.22 -0.31
C VAL A 528 22.38 16.07 1.16
N LEU A 529 23.18 16.63 2.08
CA LEU A 529 22.85 16.61 3.51
C LEU A 529 21.64 17.47 3.84
N SER A 530 21.50 18.65 3.24
CA SER A 530 20.35 19.53 3.42
C SER A 530 19.06 18.86 2.91
N ALA A 531 19.08 18.28 1.70
CA ALA A 531 17.93 17.58 1.13
C ALA A 531 17.47 16.40 2.00
N ARG A 532 18.42 15.58 2.48
CA ARG A 532 18.10 14.45 3.39
C ARG A 532 17.53 14.90 4.73
N ARG A 533 17.97 16.05 5.26
CA ARG A 533 17.39 16.63 6.50
C ARG A 533 15.97 17.14 6.28
N ALA A 534 15.66 17.62 5.09
CA ALA A 534 14.30 18.00 4.68
C ALA A 534 13.40 16.81 4.35
N GLY A 535 13.92 15.57 4.35
CA GLY A 535 13.15 14.36 4.05
C GLY A 535 13.01 14.05 2.55
N VAL A 536 13.79 14.72 1.70
CA VAL A 536 13.87 14.45 0.25
C VAL A 536 14.91 13.37 -0.01
N ASP A 537 14.54 12.34 -0.78
CA ASP A 537 15.48 11.31 -1.21
C ASP A 537 16.36 11.83 -2.35
N VAL A 538 17.65 11.48 -2.29
CA VAL A 538 18.65 11.96 -3.23
C VAL A 538 19.33 10.80 -3.95
N GLU A 539 19.26 10.79 -5.27
CA GLU A 539 19.97 9.82 -6.12
C GLU A 539 21.16 10.50 -6.83
N ILE A 540 22.33 9.85 -6.79
CA ILE A 540 23.53 10.34 -7.45
C ILE A 540 23.83 9.49 -8.69
N VAL A 541 24.06 10.15 -9.82
CA VAL A 541 24.57 9.56 -11.05
C VAL A 541 25.98 10.06 -11.31
N HIS A 542 26.94 9.18 -11.07
CA HIS A 542 28.36 9.43 -11.27
C HIS A 542 28.75 9.54 -12.74
N ASN A 543 29.87 10.23 -12.99
CA ASN A 543 30.47 10.32 -14.32
C ASN A 543 32.01 10.45 -14.26
N ALA A 544 32.67 10.66 -15.41
CA ALA A 544 34.10 10.94 -15.48
C ALA A 544 34.44 12.29 -14.83
N SER A 545 35.56 12.32 -14.10
CA SER A 545 36.10 13.50 -13.43
C SER A 545 37.54 13.73 -13.89
N ILE A 546 38.05 14.96 -13.74
CA ILE A 546 39.47 15.21 -13.99
C ILE A 546 40.37 14.33 -13.10
N ILE A 547 39.91 13.98 -11.91
CA ILE A 547 40.67 13.21 -10.91
C ILE A 547 41.01 11.80 -11.39
N ASN A 548 40.11 11.15 -12.13
CA ASN A 548 40.40 9.86 -12.74
C ASN A 548 40.91 10.01 -14.18
N ALA A 549 40.47 11.04 -14.92
CA ALA A 549 40.87 11.24 -16.31
C ALA A 549 42.35 11.59 -16.48
N VAL A 550 43.01 12.15 -15.45
CA VAL A 550 44.46 12.42 -15.47
C VAL A 550 45.31 11.18 -15.74
N GLY A 551 44.78 9.96 -15.55
CA GLY A 551 45.46 8.72 -15.94
C GLY A 551 45.86 8.65 -17.43
N CYS A 552 45.25 9.48 -18.30
CA CYS A 552 45.65 9.59 -19.70
C CYS A 552 47.10 10.06 -19.91
N CYS A 553 47.73 10.69 -18.91
CA CYS A 553 49.15 11.06 -18.97
C CYS A 553 50.12 9.89 -18.68
N GLY A 554 49.60 8.68 -18.42
CA GLY A 554 50.39 7.47 -18.16
C GLY A 554 50.87 7.30 -16.73
N LEU A 555 50.69 8.29 -15.87
CA LEU A 555 50.93 8.16 -14.44
C LEU A 555 49.90 7.24 -13.79
N GLN A 556 50.37 6.39 -12.89
CA GLN A 556 49.53 5.40 -12.22
C GLN A 556 48.63 6.08 -11.19
N LEU A 557 47.31 5.96 -11.36
CA LEU A 557 46.31 6.60 -10.49
C LEU A 557 46.48 6.24 -9.00
N TYR A 558 46.89 5.01 -8.68
CA TYR A 558 47.13 4.57 -7.30
C TYR A 558 48.35 5.20 -6.63
N ARG A 559 49.19 5.91 -7.40
CA ARG A 559 50.36 6.64 -6.90
C ARG A 559 50.09 8.13 -6.71
N PHE A 560 48.85 8.59 -6.91
CA PHE A 560 48.47 9.96 -6.56
C PHE A 560 48.21 10.08 -5.05
N GLY A 561 48.75 11.14 -4.45
CA GLY A 561 48.56 11.49 -3.05
C GLY A 561 47.42 12.49 -2.84
N GLU A 562 47.55 13.35 -1.83
CA GLU A 562 46.54 14.38 -1.56
C GLU A 562 46.46 15.38 -2.73
N ILE A 563 45.26 15.57 -3.28
CA ILE A 563 44.98 16.53 -4.36
C ILE A 563 44.90 17.93 -3.77
N ILE A 564 45.48 18.92 -4.47
CA ILE A 564 45.50 20.32 -4.02
C ILE A 564 44.79 21.23 -5.00
N SER A 565 44.40 22.42 -4.54
CA SER A 565 43.94 23.52 -5.39
C SER A 565 44.89 24.71 -5.26
N ILE A 566 45.28 25.29 -6.39
CA ILE A 566 46.14 26.48 -6.46
C ILE A 566 45.25 27.70 -6.72
N PRO A 567 44.98 28.54 -5.71
CA PRO A 567 44.13 29.72 -5.85
C PRO A 567 44.87 30.87 -6.54
N PHE A 568 44.14 31.82 -7.14
CA PHE A 568 44.75 33.06 -7.60
C PHE A 568 45.33 33.86 -6.44
N TRP A 569 46.54 34.38 -6.62
CA TRP A 569 47.10 35.38 -5.72
C TRP A 569 46.49 36.75 -5.95
N GLU A 570 46.13 37.40 -4.85
CA GLU A 570 45.67 38.78 -4.82
C GLU A 570 46.73 39.66 -4.14
N THR A 571 46.58 40.99 -4.23
CA THR A 571 47.56 41.95 -3.70
C THR A 571 47.84 41.74 -2.20
N ASN A 572 46.80 41.40 -1.43
CA ASN A 572 46.88 41.26 0.03
C ASN A 572 46.77 39.80 0.51
N TRP A 573 46.58 38.84 -0.40
CA TRP A 573 46.33 37.45 -0.05
C TRP A 573 47.08 36.51 -0.99
N ARG A 574 48.19 35.95 -0.48
CA ARG A 574 49.08 35.03 -1.19
C ARG A 574 49.25 33.74 -0.39
N PRO A 575 48.26 32.84 -0.42
CA PRO A 575 48.34 31.57 0.31
C PRO A 575 49.42 30.67 -0.30
N ASP A 576 50.15 29.98 0.56
CA ASP A 576 51.19 29.00 0.22
C ASP A 576 50.93 27.64 0.88
N SER A 577 49.82 27.48 1.61
CA SER A 577 49.50 26.26 2.39
C SER A 577 49.54 24.96 1.57
N TYR A 578 49.19 25.02 0.28
CA TYR A 578 49.23 23.87 -0.62
C TYR A 578 50.64 23.35 -0.90
N TYR A 579 51.67 24.17 -0.68
CA TYR A 579 53.08 23.78 -0.77
C TYR A 579 53.41 22.60 0.14
N PHE A 580 52.99 22.66 1.40
CA PHE A 580 53.32 21.64 2.40
C PHE A 580 52.70 20.27 2.04
N LYS A 581 51.55 20.26 1.38
CA LYS A 581 50.92 19.03 0.87
C LYS A 581 51.72 18.40 -0.26
N ILE A 582 52.24 19.21 -1.19
CA ILE A 582 53.15 18.73 -2.25
C ILE A 582 54.41 18.12 -1.63
N VAL A 583 54.96 18.77 -0.59
CA VAL A 583 56.14 18.28 0.14
C VAL A 583 55.87 16.88 0.73
N GLU A 584 54.72 16.69 1.38
CA GLU A 584 54.36 15.39 1.98
C GLU A 584 54.16 14.29 0.94
N ASN A 585 53.48 14.58 -0.17
CA ASN A 585 53.29 13.62 -1.25
C ASN A 585 54.64 13.20 -1.85
N ARG A 586 55.52 14.16 -2.15
CA ARG A 586 56.86 13.86 -2.70
C ARG A 586 57.74 13.09 -1.73
N LYS A 587 57.70 13.39 -0.43
CA LYS A 587 58.41 12.59 0.60
C LYS A 587 58.00 11.12 0.60
N ARG A 588 56.78 10.80 0.16
CA ARG A 588 56.24 9.43 0.07
C ARG A 588 56.34 8.85 -1.34
N GLY A 589 56.95 9.55 -2.29
CA GLY A 589 57.05 9.11 -3.69
C GLY A 589 55.72 9.15 -4.46
N LEU A 590 54.74 9.92 -3.99
CA LEU A 590 53.41 10.07 -4.59
C LEU A 590 53.33 11.28 -5.54
N HIS A 591 52.57 11.15 -6.63
CA HIS A 591 52.25 12.26 -7.54
C HIS A 591 51.20 13.18 -6.91
N THR A 592 51.28 14.47 -7.21
CA THR A 592 50.31 15.47 -6.73
C THR A 592 49.55 16.04 -7.91
N LEU A 593 48.23 15.86 -7.93
CA LEU A 593 47.35 16.56 -8.86
C LEU A 593 47.03 17.95 -8.28
N CYS A 594 47.32 18.98 -9.06
CA CYS A 594 47.06 20.37 -8.74
C CYS A 594 45.90 20.88 -9.61
N LEU A 595 44.75 21.06 -8.99
CA LEU A 595 43.60 21.73 -9.58
C LEU A 595 43.86 23.24 -9.60
N LEU A 596 43.51 23.91 -10.69
CA LEU A 596 43.78 25.33 -10.88
C LEU A 596 42.52 26.14 -10.66
N ASP A 597 42.68 27.35 -10.12
CA ASP A 597 41.55 28.19 -9.71
C ASP A 597 40.65 28.61 -10.88
N ILE A 598 39.36 28.74 -10.57
CA ILE A 598 38.31 29.14 -11.49
C ILE A 598 37.48 30.23 -10.82
N LYS A 599 37.50 31.43 -11.39
CA LYS A 599 36.73 32.58 -10.91
C LYS A 599 35.64 32.91 -11.93
N VAL A 600 34.40 32.50 -11.65
CA VAL A 600 33.23 32.70 -12.52
C VAL A 600 32.15 33.45 -11.74
N LYS A 601 31.56 34.48 -12.36
CA LYS A 601 30.53 35.35 -11.75
C LYS A 601 30.96 35.90 -10.37
N GLU A 602 32.22 36.31 -10.20
CA GLU A 602 32.69 37.02 -8.99
C GLU A 602 32.32 38.51 -9.03
N GLN A 603 32.00 39.08 -7.87
CA GLN A 603 31.80 40.52 -7.70
C GLN A 603 33.06 41.15 -7.09
N THR A 604 33.30 42.43 -7.37
CA THR A 604 34.32 43.17 -6.63
C THR A 604 33.86 43.40 -5.19
N VAL A 605 34.80 43.48 -4.25
CA VAL A 605 34.49 43.78 -2.83
C VAL A 605 33.72 45.10 -2.72
N ASP A 606 34.07 46.10 -3.53
CA ASP A 606 33.37 47.39 -3.58
C ASP A 606 31.93 47.28 -4.10
N ASP A 607 31.70 46.49 -5.16
CA ASP A 607 30.35 46.25 -5.69
C ASP A 607 29.48 45.49 -4.68
N MET A 608 30.07 44.51 -3.99
CA MET A 608 29.40 43.74 -2.93
C MET A 608 29.02 44.64 -1.74
N MET A 609 29.94 45.51 -1.28
CA MET A 609 29.65 46.50 -0.22
C MET A 609 28.58 47.52 -0.62
N ARG A 610 28.40 47.77 -1.92
CA ARG A 610 27.40 48.70 -2.48
C ARG A 610 26.10 48.02 -2.89
N GLY A 611 25.99 46.69 -2.76
CA GLY A 611 24.83 45.90 -3.19
C GLY A 611 24.59 45.94 -4.70
N LEU A 612 25.63 46.18 -5.51
CA LEU A 612 25.54 46.23 -6.97
C LEU A 612 25.80 44.83 -7.55
N ASN A 613 24.82 44.27 -8.25
CA ASN A 613 24.95 42.98 -8.94
C ASN A 613 25.73 43.12 -10.26
N ARG A 614 27.01 43.45 -10.18
CA ARG A 614 27.94 43.50 -11.32
C ARG A 614 29.00 42.40 -11.18
N PHE A 615 29.09 41.55 -12.18
CA PHE A 615 29.99 40.41 -12.19
C PHE A 615 31.16 40.64 -13.14
N LEU A 616 32.35 40.21 -12.71
CA LEU A 616 33.56 40.22 -13.53
C LEU A 616 33.52 39.11 -14.60
N PRO A 617 34.22 39.29 -15.74
CA PRO A 617 34.37 38.23 -16.72
C PRO A 617 35.07 37.01 -16.10
N PRO A 618 34.74 35.79 -16.54
CA PRO A 618 35.30 34.58 -15.98
C PRO A 618 36.81 34.50 -16.23
N LYS A 619 37.56 34.12 -15.19
CA LYS A 619 39.01 33.95 -15.24
C LYS A 619 39.39 32.53 -14.82
N TYR A 620 40.22 31.89 -15.64
CA TYR A 620 40.70 30.52 -15.41
C TYR A 620 42.21 30.54 -15.28
N MET A 621 42.74 29.92 -14.23
CA MET A 621 44.18 29.90 -14.01
C MET A 621 44.88 28.99 -15.02
N THR A 622 45.97 29.48 -15.59
CA THR A 622 46.78 28.71 -16.55
C THR A 622 47.89 27.92 -15.85
N CYS A 623 48.37 26.83 -16.49
CA CYS A 623 49.55 26.11 -15.98
C CYS A 623 50.79 27.00 -15.88
N SER A 624 50.94 27.97 -16.79
CA SER A 624 52.04 28.96 -16.75
C SER A 624 51.97 29.85 -15.50
N GLU A 625 50.79 30.38 -15.16
CA GLU A 625 50.58 31.17 -13.94
C GLU A 625 50.81 30.32 -12.68
N ALA A 626 50.29 29.09 -12.66
CA ALA A 626 50.48 28.16 -11.55
C ALA A 626 51.96 27.81 -11.35
N ALA A 627 52.70 27.54 -12.43
CA ALA A 627 54.13 27.26 -12.37
C ALA A 627 54.93 28.46 -11.81
N LYS A 628 54.58 29.69 -12.21
CA LYS A 628 55.20 30.92 -11.66
C LYS A 628 54.97 31.06 -10.17
N GLN A 629 53.74 30.82 -9.69
CA GLN A 629 53.45 30.85 -8.25
C GLN A 629 54.23 29.78 -7.49
N LEU A 630 54.29 28.55 -8.02
CA LEU A 630 55.03 27.45 -7.39
C LEU A 630 56.53 27.77 -7.26
N LEU A 631 57.15 28.35 -8.30
CA LEU A 631 58.56 28.76 -8.26
C LEU A 631 58.79 29.89 -7.26
N GLU A 632 57.94 30.91 -7.20
CA GLU A 632 58.06 32.01 -6.24
C GLU A 632 57.95 31.52 -4.77
N ILE A 633 57.11 30.50 -4.52
CA ILE A 633 57.05 29.84 -3.20
C ILE A 633 58.35 29.06 -2.94
N ALA A 634 58.85 28.29 -3.91
CA ALA A 634 60.09 27.52 -3.75
C ALA A 634 61.31 28.42 -3.46
N ASP A 635 61.40 29.58 -4.13
CA ASP A 635 62.43 30.60 -3.88
C ASP A 635 62.30 31.19 -2.48
N SER A 636 61.06 31.46 -2.05
CA SER A 636 60.78 32.00 -0.71
C SER A 636 61.15 31.00 0.38
N MET A 637 60.87 29.71 0.20
CA MET A 637 61.23 28.64 1.14
C MET A 637 62.75 28.43 1.22
N THR A 638 63.44 28.52 0.08
CA THR A 638 64.91 28.43 0.02
C THR A 638 65.58 29.56 0.80
N LYS A 639 65.02 30.79 0.75
CA LYS A 639 65.50 31.93 1.55
C LYS A 639 65.35 31.73 3.06
N VAL A 640 64.44 30.86 3.49
CA VAL A 640 64.17 30.54 4.91
C VAL A 640 64.94 29.27 5.36
N ASN A 641 65.91 28.78 4.57
CA ASN A 641 66.70 27.57 4.84
C ASN A 641 65.88 26.27 4.98
N VAL A 642 64.71 26.19 4.33
CA VAL A 642 63.94 24.94 4.21
C VAL A 642 64.30 24.27 2.88
N LEU A 643 64.62 22.99 2.90
CA LEU A 643 64.88 22.18 1.70
C LEU A 643 63.63 22.20 0.80
N PRO A 644 63.70 22.77 -0.42
CA PRO A 644 62.52 22.92 -1.25
C PRO A 644 62.07 21.56 -1.81
N ALA A 645 60.77 21.28 -1.77
CA ALA A 645 60.23 20.01 -2.27
C ALA A 645 60.43 19.83 -3.79
N TYR A 646 60.48 20.92 -4.53
CA TYR A 646 60.70 20.99 -5.96
C TYR A 646 61.52 22.24 -6.31
N LEU A 647 62.20 22.17 -7.44
CA LEU A 647 63.14 23.17 -7.97
C LEU A 647 62.74 23.53 -9.42
N SER A 648 63.41 24.53 -10.00
CA SER A 648 63.19 24.95 -11.40
C SER A 648 63.31 23.81 -12.41
N ASN A 649 64.24 22.88 -12.17
CA ASN A 649 64.47 21.70 -13.02
C ASN A 649 63.52 20.51 -12.73
N THR A 650 62.59 20.64 -11.79
CA THR A 650 61.66 19.55 -11.46
C THR A 650 60.72 19.31 -12.62
N GLN A 651 60.63 18.05 -13.05
CA GLN A 651 59.72 17.64 -14.11
C GLN A 651 58.28 17.73 -13.65
N CYS A 652 57.40 18.20 -14.52
CA CYS A 652 55.96 18.35 -14.28
C CYS A 652 55.16 17.98 -15.53
N VAL A 653 53.88 17.66 -15.33
CA VAL A 653 52.97 17.34 -16.44
C VAL A 653 51.86 18.38 -16.47
N ALA A 654 51.79 19.15 -17.55
CA ALA A 654 50.71 20.08 -17.80
C ALA A 654 49.62 19.40 -18.63
N LEU A 655 48.38 19.55 -18.19
CA LEU A 655 47.19 18.95 -18.81
C LEU A 655 46.23 20.06 -19.17
N ALA A 656 45.77 20.06 -20.42
CA ALA A 656 44.75 20.99 -20.90
C ALA A 656 43.61 20.25 -21.59
N ARG A 657 42.38 20.62 -21.24
CA ARG A 657 41.13 20.19 -21.89
C ARG A 657 41.05 18.66 -22.05
N ILE A 658 41.37 17.94 -20.98
CA ILE A 658 41.40 16.47 -20.97
C ILE A 658 40.01 15.93 -21.32
N GLY A 659 39.96 15.02 -22.31
CA GLY A 659 38.71 14.48 -22.84
C GLY A 659 38.09 15.28 -23.99
N TRP A 660 38.65 16.45 -24.35
CA TRP A 660 38.19 17.24 -25.49
C TRP A 660 38.99 16.88 -26.75
N PRO A 661 38.46 17.17 -27.97
CA PRO A 661 39.17 16.87 -29.22
C PRO A 661 40.53 17.56 -29.35
N ASP A 662 40.72 18.69 -28.68
CA ASP A 662 41.95 19.49 -28.69
C ASP A 662 42.74 19.40 -27.38
N GLN A 663 42.59 18.26 -26.66
CA GLN A 663 43.37 17.99 -25.45
C GLN A 663 44.88 18.10 -25.70
N LYS A 664 45.60 18.64 -24.72
CA LYS A 664 47.05 18.82 -24.80
C LYS A 664 47.73 18.37 -23.51
N ILE A 665 48.72 17.50 -23.63
CA ILE A 665 49.55 17.00 -22.54
C ILE A 665 50.99 17.34 -22.85
N VAL A 666 51.68 17.96 -21.91
CA VAL A 666 53.07 18.37 -22.06
C VAL A 666 53.86 17.95 -20.82
N PHE A 667 54.99 17.27 -21.04
CA PHE A 667 55.93 16.89 -20.00
C PHE A 667 57.19 17.76 -20.12
N CYS A 668 57.44 18.61 -19.15
CA CYS A 668 58.58 19.52 -19.16
C CYS A 668 59.02 19.95 -17.75
N SER A 669 60.12 20.68 -17.65
CA SER A 669 60.54 21.26 -16.37
C SER A 669 59.60 22.40 -15.94
N LEU A 670 59.50 22.62 -14.63
CA LEU A 670 58.68 23.68 -14.06
C LEU A 670 59.07 25.08 -14.59
N GLU A 671 60.36 25.31 -14.83
CA GLU A 671 60.88 26.53 -15.47
C GLU A 671 60.42 26.67 -16.93
N ALA A 672 60.47 25.59 -17.71
CA ALA A 672 59.98 25.62 -19.09
C ALA A 672 58.47 25.93 -19.11
N LEU A 673 57.69 25.30 -18.22
CA LEU A 673 56.24 25.46 -18.14
C LEU A 673 55.79 26.91 -17.94
N CYS A 674 56.60 27.76 -17.30
CA CYS A 674 56.29 29.18 -17.13
C CYS A 674 56.06 29.95 -18.45
N ASN A 675 56.61 29.46 -19.57
CA ASN A 675 56.52 30.10 -20.87
C ASN A 675 55.72 29.28 -21.90
N VAL A 676 55.15 28.14 -21.49
CA VAL A 676 54.42 27.24 -22.39
C VAL A 676 52.98 27.67 -22.53
N ASP A 677 52.53 27.81 -23.78
CA ASP A 677 51.11 28.00 -24.08
C ASP A 677 50.41 26.64 -24.23
N MET A 678 49.49 26.37 -23.30
CA MET A 678 48.65 25.17 -23.28
C MET A 678 47.30 25.38 -24.02
N GLY A 679 47.05 26.59 -24.52
CA GLY A 679 45.81 26.99 -25.17
C GLY A 679 44.72 27.44 -24.19
N PRO A 680 43.45 27.39 -24.61
CA PRO A 680 42.30 27.76 -23.77
C PRO A 680 42.11 26.88 -22.52
N PRO A 681 41.41 27.37 -21.47
CA PRO A 681 41.06 26.53 -20.31
C PRO A 681 40.17 25.33 -20.71
N LEU A 682 40.08 24.27 -19.91
CA LEU A 682 40.57 24.09 -18.54
C LEU A 682 41.96 23.46 -18.43
N HIS A 683 42.72 23.89 -17.44
CA HIS A 683 44.08 23.44 -17.18
C HIS A 683 44.19 22.73 -15.82
N SER A 684 45.05 21.72 -15.74
CA SER A 684 45.50 21.09 -14.49
C SER A 684 46.98 20.77 -14.57
N LEU A 685 47.64 20.73 -13.42
CA LEU A 685 49.09 20.52 -13.31
C LEU A 685 49.37 19.31 -12.43
N ILE A 686 50.34 18.50 -12.79
CA ILE A 686 50.80 17.38 -11.96
C ILE A 686 52.26 17.57 -11.60
N ILE A 687 52.56 17.48 -10.31
CA ILE A 687 53.92 17.36 -9.80
C ILE A 687 54.18 15.88 -9.47
N PRO A 688 54.91 15.13 -10.32
CA PRO A 688 55.16 13.72 -10.09
C PRO A 688 56.01 13.50 -8.83
N GLY A 689 55.79 12.40 -8.12
CA GLY A 689 56.72 11.86 -7.12
C GLY A 689 57.82 11.03 -7.77
N ASP A 690 58.06 9.82 -7.27
CA ASP A 690 59.03 8.91 -7.87
C ASP A 690 58.43 8.30 -9.15
N LEU A 691 59.11 8.38 -10.29
CA LEU A 691 58.61 7.82 -11.55
C LEU A 691 59.08 6.39 -11.73
N HIS A 692 58.17 5.48 -12.06
CA HIS A 692 58.52 4.15 -12.55
C HIS A 692 59.03 4.27 -14.00
N ASP A 693 59.92 3.36 -14.44
CA ASP A 693 60.52 3.42 -15.79
C ASP A 693 59.45 3.49 -16.89
N LEU A 694 58.40 2.65 -16.78
CA LEU A 694 57.24 2.69 -17.68
C LEU A 694 56.48 4.03 -17.67
N GLU A 695 56.33 4.68 -16.52
CA GLU A 695 55.66 5.99 -16.42
C GLU A 695 56.51 7.05 -17.13
N LEU A 696 57.83 7.00 -16.94
CA LEU A 696 58.77 7.91 -17.58
C LEU A 696 58.80 7.70 -19.10
N ASP A 697 58.84 6.45 -19.57
CA ASP A 697 58.83 6.12 -20.99
C ASP A 697 57.53 6.59 -21.66
N PHE A 698 56.39 6.44 -20.98
CA PHE A 698 55.12 6.96 -21.48
C PHE A 698 55.09 8.49 -21.50
N LEU A 699 55.60 9.15 -20.45
CA LEU A 699 55.66 10.61 -20.41
C LEU A 699 56.55 11.20 -21.51
N LYS A 700 57.67 10.53 -21.84
CA LYS A 700 58.55 10.91 -22.96
C LYS A 700 57.92 10.69 -24.34
N SER A 701 56.82 9.95 -24.44
CA SER A 701 56.11 9.79 -25.71
C SER A 701 55.32 11.05 -26.11
N PHE A 702 55.05 11.95 -25.15
CA PHE A 702 54.45 13.24 -25.41
C PHE A 702 55.48 14.21 -26.01
N PRO A 703 55.04 15.22 -26.77
CA PRO A 703 55.95 16.15 -27.43
C PRO A 703 56.87 16.84 -26.41
N GLU A 704 58.18 16.64 -26.55
CA GLU A 704 59.17 17.47 -25.87
C GLU A 704 59.13 18.90 -26.46
N LEU A 705 59.27 19.89 -25.59
CA LEU A 705 59.33 21.31 -25.95
C LEU A 705 60.70 21.74 -26.47
#